data_AF-A0A516NGV4-F1
#
_entry.id   AF-A0A516NGV4-F1
#
_cell.length_a   1.000
_cell.length_b   1.000
_cell.length_c   1.000
_cell.angle_alpha   90.00
_cell.angle_beta   90.00
_cell.angle_gamma   90.00
#
_symmetry.space_group_name_H-M   'P 1'
#
loop_
_entity.id
_entity.type
_entity.pdbx_description
1 polymer ?
#
loop_
_entity_poly.entity_id
_entity_poly.type
_entity_poly.pdbx_seq_one_letter_code
_entity_poly.pdbx_strand_id
1 'polypeptide(L)'
;MSESPTPTVSQVRDWQLEQLEQQGSFWTQQASKFQTELDVAYNDIGNSADYLVGKFGNGLRDKSVTVRDTGYRTIGALQAAGTAISNGLEPLRFAQKTVTTLLTAITSGGFLWGEDGTVTLSLAQTANALSGDADSAAIKLAALERQADEYTRALQAGLSGAGAAAQSVVTGIDTAFAELPNAGAAPSVDGNTGADLGTEVAKEGPVSPEAMTRIEQALDQVNLSGDDQAALAAGATVVVPASTLEFTQRLLETAGPEGFAELSEQLRTQGPEGEARAQALGNAVMLLSNEKVVGVGADGTQTPGGYDRLPGDVQQMISTRVSLSGSAPDDNASQYPDMGLPGIANQGAFLSQQGRFLDALAQSDPGYQPGAKLSTELHRQGLHLAWLESHNIQMGPDSGVPLDDSLTDAIEIASRNHEGTTAILTGESGPEILGDGYHPDTAMLSLLQRESSDPNSPLLGAMTDWIPENAHVTVPPEHPDHQAQVDQATQAGRAARGLADIISTTNSADGTNNYQVLLSGKNPDDLGTLDSAGMSPEASKQVAEALQPFVGKLVGMPDDLAGTLGFGNDVGPKDAVRVLSVLSTDPDASQIINGAALAESQRMDKVFVTPGMPGAGDPDIGRYANRMEWAVTEALATEYSERTGEARDDAADKSAKWSAAYTAAQIMTGGFGPGGAAVAAASEPFKLGVFPFDPEQVDPYDPLKYNLRPDQVGQYDPLTAKGSDFSATTFGDLNHRQYTALLELTNQGRIDINDVPPEYKDATGQRFKTYTDYSADIKGQPQEDRTDSAYRVSELLTKAGVDTAKFDTYGQTADRGETVTLKDAIAPLDREESVNNVLAGLAAPQDPKDTWPTG
;
A
#
# COMPACT_ATOMS: atom_id res chain seq x y z
N MET A 1 -31.94 -21.65 -25.84
CA MET A 1 -33.12 -20.98 -25.28
C MET A 1 -32.84 -20.82 -23.80
N SER A 2 -32.44 -19.63 -23.37
CA SER A 2 -32.26 -19.34 -21.94
C SER A 2 -33.63 -19.35 -21.27
N GLU A 3 -33.77 -20.08 -20.15
CA GLU A 3 -34.99 -20.04 -19.35
C GLU A 3 -35.26 -18.59 -18.91
N SER A 4 -36.47 -18.09 -19.15
CA SER A 4 -36.87 -16.78 -18.64
C SER A 4 -36.82 -16.80 -17.11
N PRO A 5 -36.15 -15.83 -16.46
CA PRO A 5 -36.06 -15.82 -15.01
C PRO A 5 -37.47 -15.77 -14.40
N THR A 6 -37.77 -16.75 -13.55
CA THR A 6 -39.08 -16.83 -12.88
C THR A 6 -39.08 -15.91 -11.66
N PRO A 7 -39.96 -14.90 -11.58
CA PRO A 7 -39.98 -13.95 -10.47
C PRO A 7 -40.48 -14.63 -9.18
N THR A 8 -40.06 -14.10 -8.03
CA THR A 8 -40.55 -14.55 -6.72
C THR A 8 -41.96 -14.02 -6.43
N VAL A 9 -42.61 -14.62 -5.43
CA VAL A 9 -43.93 -14.19 -4.94
C VAL A 9 -43.94 -12.71 -4.55
N SER A 10 -42.96 -12.26 -3.77
CA SER A 10 -42.89 -10.86 -3.33
C SER A 10 -42.64 -9.91 -4.51
N GLN A 11 -41.77 -10.28 -5.45
CA GLN A 11 -41.50 -9.47 -6.64
C GLN A 11 -42.77 -9.20 -7.47
N VAL A 12 -43.61 -10.22 -7.71
CA VAL A 12 -44.86 -10.04 -8.47
C VAL A 12 -45.87 -9.18 -7.72
N ARG A 13 -45.94 -9.28 -6.39
CA ARG A 13 -46.84 -8.48 -5.56
C ARG A 13 -46.47 -7.00 -5.56
N ASP A 14 -45.17 -6.71 -5.57
CA ASP A 14 -44.66 -5.35 -5.45
C ASP A 14 -44.63 -4.59 -6.79
N TRP A 15 -45.05 -5.23 -7.90
CA TRP A 15 -45.16 -4.56 -9.19
C TRP A 15 -46.08 -3.33 -9.14
N GLN A 16 -45.50 -2.18 -9.46
CA GLN A 16 -46.17 -0.88 -9.53
C GLN A 16 -46.68 -0.61 -10.95
N LEU A 17 -47.64 -1.42 -11.39
CA LEU A 17 -48.13 -1.41 -12.78
C LEU A 17 -48.78 -0.08 -13.20
N GLU A 18 -49.29 0.71 -12.26
CA GLU A 18 -49.80 2.06 -12.52
C GLU A 18 -48.66 3.04 -12.88
N GLN A 19 -47.50 2.94 -12.26
CA GLN A 19 -46.34 3.77 -12.60
C GLN A 19 -45.78 3.39 -13.97
N LEU A 20 -45.76 2.09 -14.29
CA LEU A 20 -45.36 1.61 -15.61
C LEU A 20 -46.31 2.15 -16.71
N GLU A 21 -47.62 2.19 -16.45
CA GLU A 21 -48.61 2.80 -17.35
C GLU A 21 -48.40 4.30 -17.53
N GLN A 22 -48.10 5.02 -16.45
CA GLN A 22 -47.75 6.44 -16.50
C GLN A 22 -46.47 6.66 -17.33
N GLN A 23 -45.47 5.80 -17.18
CA GLN A 23 -44.21 5.88 -17.92
C GLN A 23 -44.42 5.65 -19.43
N GLY A 24 -45.20 4.62 -19.81
CA GLY A 24 -45.54 4.38 -21.23
C GLY A 24 -46.32 5.53 -21.86
N SER A 25 -47.24 6.13 -21.09
CA SER A 25 -47.99 7.32 -21.50
C SER A 25 -47.08 8.54 -21.66
N PHE A 26 -46.12 8.73 -20.75
CA PHE A 26 -45.15 9.82 -20.78
C PHE A 26 -44.26 9.74 -22.03
N TRP A 27 -43.71 8.56 -22.35
CA TRP A 27 -42.91 8.37 -23.56
C TRP A 27 -43.67 8.71 -24.84
N THR A 28 -44.94 8.30 -24.93
CA THR A 28 -45.80 8.63 -26.07
C THR A 28 -46.06 10.14 -26.19
N GLN A 29 -46.27 10.82 -25.06
CA GLN A 29 -46.43 12.28 -25.02
C GLN A 29 -45.16 13.04 -25.40
N GLN A 30 -44.00 12.61 -24.91
CA GLN A 30 -42.71 13.21 -25.26
C GLN A 30 -42.38 13.04 -26.74
N ALA A 31 -42.64 11.85 -27.29
CA ALA A 31 -42.48 11.61 -28.72
C ALA A 31 -43.32 12.57 -29.57
N SER A 32 -44.57 12.81 -29.17
CA SER A 32 -45.48 13.73 -29.87
C SER A 32 -45.02 15.20 -29.78
N LYS A 33 -44.50 15.62 -28.62
CA LYS A 33 -43.92 16.97 -28.44
C LYS A 33 -42.67 17.14 -29.28
N PHE A 34 -41.77 16.17 -29.23
CA PHE A 34 -40.52 16.22 -29.99
C PHE A 34 -40.77 16.24 -31.50
N GLN A 35 -41.75 15.46 -31.98
CA GLN A 35 -42.19 15.52 -33.38
C GLN A 35 -42.62 16.92 -33.80
N THR A 36 -43.41 17.59 -32.96
CA THR A 36 -43.91 18.94 -33.25
C THR A 36 -42.77 19.95 -33.38
N GLU A 37 -41.83 19.94 -32.44
CA GLU A 37 -40.67 20.85 -32.45
C GLU A 37 -39.73 20.58 -33.64
N LEU A 38 -39.50 19.29 -33.94
CA LEU A 38 -38.66 18.87 -35.06
C LEU A 38 -39.25 19.29 -36.41
N ASP A 39 -40.56 19.18 -36.57
CA ASP A 39 -41.27 19.64 -37.77
C ASP A 39 -41.20 21.16 -37.93
N VAL A 40 -41.34 21.92 -36.85
CA VAL A 40 -41.17 23.38 -36.86
C VAL A 40 -39.77 23.75 -37.32
N ALA A 41 -38.73 23.18 -36.69
CA ALA A 41 -37.34 23.46 -37.04
C ALA A 41 -36.99 23.08 -38.49
N TYR A 42 -37.46 21.92 -38.95
CA TYR A 42 -37.26 21.46 -40.33
C TYR A 42 -37.94 22.40 -41.33
N ASN A 43 -39.18 22.82 -41.07
CA ASN A 43 -39.93 23.71 -41.95
C ASN A 43 -39.30 25.12 -41.99
N ASP A 44 -38.84 25.65 -40.86
CA ASP A 44 -38.17 26.95 -40.80
C ASP A 44 -36.87 26.97 -41.60
N ILE A 45 -36.07 25.89 -41.51
CA ILE A 45 -34.85 25.74 -42.33
C ILE A 45 -35.21 25.52 -43.81
N GLY A 46 -36.27 24.78 -44.11
CA GLY A 46 -36.78 24.62 -45.48
C GLY A 46 -37.19 25.95 -46.12
N ASN A 47 -37.86 26.80 -45.36
CA ASN A 47 -38.28 28.15 -45.76
C ASN A 47 -37.11 29.15 -45.89
N SER A 48 -35.89 28.76 -45.53
CA SER A 48 -34.70 29.62 -45.68
C SER A 48 -34.20 29.79 -47.12
N ALA A 49 -34.80 29.10 -48.09
CA ALA A 49 -34.35 29.05 -49.48
C ALA A 49 -34.21 30.43 -50.15
N ASP A 50 -35.02 31.41 -49.73
CA ASP A 50 -35.04 32.74 -50.33
C ASP A 50 -33.93 33.67 -49.80
N TYR A 51 -33.33 33.38 -48.64
CA TYR A 51 -32.33 34.25 -47.99
C TYR A 51 -31.02 33.54 -47.61
N LEU A 52 -30.99 32.21 -47.57
CA LEU A 52 -29.79 31.37 -47.47
C LEU A 52 -29.59 30.56 -48.75
N VAL A 53 -28.87 31.16 -49.70
CA VAL A 53 -28.58 30.60 -51.04
C VAL A 53 -27.15 30.07 -51.16
N GLY A 54 -26.89 29.28 -52.20
CA GLY A 54 -25.56 28.71 -52.47
C GLY A 54 -25.22 27.47 -51.65
N LYS A 55 -23.95 27.05 -51.68
CA LYS A 55 -23.48 25.79 -51.04
C LYS A 55 -23.78 25.72 -49.53
N PHE A 56 -23.65 26.84 -48.82
CA PHE A 56 -23.97 26.92 -47.40
C PHE A 56 -25.45 26.64 -47.11
N GLY A 57 -26.35 27.33 -47.82
CA GLY A 57 -27.80 27.12 -47.66
C GLY A 57 -28.25 25.72 -48.05
N ASN A 58 -27.65 25.13 -49.10
CA ASN A 58 -27.93 23.75 -49.49
C ASN A 58 -27.41 22.75 -48.45
N GLY A 59 -26.18 22.92 -47.94
CA GLY A 59 -25.64 22.07 -46.88
C GLY A 59 -26.44 22.13 -45.58
N LEU A 60 -26.95 23.31 -45.20
CA LEU A 60 -27.84 23.47 -44.06
C LEU A 60 -29.15 22.68 -44.23
N ARG A 61 -29.77 22.73 -45.43
CA ARG A 61 -30.99 21.98 -45.75
C ARG A 61 -30.75 20.47 -45.84
N ASP A 62 -29.62 20.03 -46.39
CA ASP A 62 -29.25 18.61 -46.43
C ASP A 62 -29.02 18.05 -45.01
N LYS A 63 -28.36 18.85 -44.14
CA LYS A 63 -28.18 18.49 -42.73
C LYS A 63 -29.50 18.49 -41.97
N SER A 64 -30.42 19.42 -42.24
CA SER A 64 -31.74 19.43 -41.58
C SER A 64 -32.60 18.23 -41.95
N VAL A 65 -32.51 17.71 -43.19
CA VAL A 65 -33.12 16.42 -43.57
C VAL A 65 -32.54 15.28 -42.74
N THR A 66 -31.22 15.23 -42.56
CA THR A 66 -30.55 14.18 -41.76
C THR A 66 -30.98 14.23 -40.28
N VAL A 67 -31.02 15.44 -39.70
CA VAL A 67 -31.47 15.65 -38.31
C VAL A 67 -32.94 15.27 -38.15
N ARG A 68 -33.80 15.65 -39.11
CA ARG A 68 -35.20 15.26 -39.15
C ARG A 68 -35.34 13.74 -39.17
N ASP A 69 -34.72 13.08 -40.14
CA ASP A 69 -34.88 11.63 -40.33
C ASP A 69 -34.36 10.83 -39.12
N THR A 70 -33.30 11.31 -38.46
CA THR A 70 -32.79 10.74 -37.20
C THR A 70 -33.78 10.94 -36.05
N GLY A 71 -34.30 12.17 -35.88
CA GLY A 71 -35.29 12.46 -34.83
C GLY A 71 -36.59 11.68 -35.00
N TYR A 72 -37.03 11.43 -36.23
CA TYR A 72 -38.20 10.59 -36.53
C TYR A 72 -38.02 9.12 -36.12
N ARG A 73 -36.80 8.57 -36.17
CA ARG A 73 -36.51 7.25 -35.61
C ARG A 73 -36.65 7.25 -34.09
N THR A 74 -36.12 8.27 -33.41
CA THR A 74 -36.27 8.47 -31.94
C THR A 74 -37.74 8.57 -31.52
N ILE A 75 -38.54 9.32 -32.28
CA ILE A 75 -39.98 9.44 -32.08
C ILE A 75 -40.67 8.07 -32.23
N GLY A 76 -40.33 7.33 -33.29
CA GLY A 76 -40.87 6.00 -33.56
C GLY A 76 -40.58 4.99 -32.44
N ALA A 77 -39.34 4.97 -31.93
CA ALA A 77 -38.95 4.07 -30.83
C ALA A 77 -39.70 4.37 -29.53
N LEU A 78 -39.80 5.64 -29.14
CA LEU A 78 -40.53 6.05 -27.93
C LEU A 78 -42.03 5.70 -28.02
N GLN A 79 -42.65 5.86 -29.20
CA GLN A 79 -44.04 5.47 -29.43
C GLN A 79 -44.23 3.95 -29.40
N ALA A 80 -43.32 3.20 -30.03
CA ALA A 80 -43.36 1.74 -30.06
C ALA A 80 -43.15 1.15 -28.66
N ALA A 81 -42.22 1.69 -27.87
CA ALA A 81 -41.96 1.26 -26.50
C ALA A 81 -43.14 1.59 -25.56
N GLY A 82 -43.73 2.79 -25.69
CA GLY A 82 -44.95 3.15 -24.97
C GLY A 82 -46.14 2.23 -25.32
N THR A 83 -46.23 1.80 -26.58
CA THR A 83 -47.24 0.83 -27.06
C THR A 83 -46.98 -0.58 -26.51
N ALA A 84 -45.72 -1.04 -26.50
CA ALA A 84 -45.34 -2.33 -25.94
C ALA A 84 -45.69 -2.43 -24.44
N ILE A 85 -45.39 -1.37 -23.68
CA ILE A 85 -45.79 -1.24 -22.28
C ILE A 85 -47.32 -1.31 -22.17
N SER A 86 -48.05 -0.49 -22.94
CA SER A 86 -49.51 -0.43 -22.87
C SER A 86 -50.17 -1.78 -23.16
N ASN A 87 -49.67 -2.52 -24.15
CA ASN A 87 -50.19 -3.82 -24.54
C ASN A 87 -49.85 -4.93 -23.52
N GLY A 88 -48.71 -4.84 -22.84
CA GLY A 88 -48.30 -5.87 -21.87
C GLY A 88 -48.81 -5.65 -20.44
N LEU A 89 -49.40 -4.50 -20.14
CA LEU A 89 -49.99 -4.23 -18.82
C LEU A 89 -51.13 -5.16 -18.45
N GLU A 90 -52.00 -5.53 -19.40
CA GLU A 90 -53.13 -6.42 -19.11
C GLU A 90 -52.68 -7.85 -18.71
N PRO A 91 -51.76 -8.51 -19.44
CA PRO A 91 -51.13 -9.75 -18.99
C PRO A 91 -50.46 -9.65 -17.63
N LEU A 92 -49.72 -8.57 -17.35
CA LEU A 92 -49.05 -8.35 -16.06
C LEU A 92 -50.07 -8.20 -14.90
N ARG A 93 -51.13 -7.43 -15.10
CA ARG A 93 -52.23 -7.28 -14.13
C ARG A 93 -52.92 -8.61 -13.87
N PHE A 94 -53.16 -9.39 -14.92
CA PHE A 94 -53.75 -10.73 -14.80
C PHE A 94 -52.86 -11.68 -14.00
N ALA A 95 -51.55 -11.69 -14.26
CA ALA A 95 -50.58 -12.51 -13.53
C ALA A 95 -50.49 -12.10 -12.05
N GLN A 96 -50.36 -10.81 -11.77
CA GLN A 96 -50.32 -10.28 -10.39
C GLN A 96 -51.60 -10.62 -9.61
N LYS A 97 -52.77 -10.48 -10.25
CA LYS A 97 -54.06 -10.85 -9.66
C LYS A 97 -54.17 -12.35 -9.40
N THR A 98 -53.70 -13.19 -10.33
CA THR A 98 -53.69 -14.66 -10.20
C THR A 98 -52.84 -15.08 -8.99
N VAL A 99 -51.61 -14.58 -8.89
CA VAL A 99 -50.71 -14.86 -7.75
C VAL A 99 -51.33 -14.38 -6.43
N THR A 100 -51.83 -13.14 -6.38
CA THR A 100 -52.46 -12.58 -5.15
C THR A 100 -53.72 -13.36 -4.72
N THR A 101 -54.51 -13.81 -5.68
CA THR A 101 -55.71 -14.62 -5.41
C THR A 101 -55.33 -16.01 -4.88
N LEU A 102 -54.31 -16.65 -5.46
CA LEU A 102 -53.79 -17.93 -4.99
C LEU A 102 -53.23 -17.83 -3.57
N LEU A 103 -52.44 -16.79 -3.27
CA LEU A 103 -51.93 -16.57 -1.92
C LEU A 103 -53.04 -16.36 -0.89
N THR A 104 -54.11 -15.65 -1.27
CA THR A 104 -55.28 -15.48 -0.41
C THR A 104 -55.95 -16.83 -0.13
N ALA A 105 -56.08 -17.70 -1.14
CA ALA A 105 -56.63 -19.04 -0.98
C ALA A 105 -55.73 -19.95 -0.12
N ILE A 106 -54.41 -19.92 -0.34
CA ILE A 106 -53.41 -20.68 0.43
C ILE A 106 -53.43 -20.26 1.90
N THR A 107 -53.40 -18.94 2.15
CA THR A 107 -53.36 -18.37 3.50
C THR A 107 -54.67 -18.60 4.25
N SER A 108 -55.82 -18.41 3.59
CA SER A 108 -57.14 -18.70 4.21
C SER A 108 -57.37 -20.20 4.44
N GLY A 109 -56.72 -21.06 3.65
CA GLY A 109 -56.67 -22.50 3.87
C GLY A 109 -55.77 -22.93 5.03
N GLY A 110 -54.95 -22.02 5.57
CA GLY A 110 -54.05 -22.27 6.70
C GLY A 110 -52.70 -22.88 6.32
N PHE A 111 -52.31 -22.84 5.04
CA PHE A 111 -51.03 -23.33 4.53
C PHE A 111 -49.94 -22.25 4.62
N LEU A 112 -48.68 -22.68 4.61
CA LEU A 112 -47.49 -21.81 4.50
C LEU A 112 -47.00 -21.80 3.05
N TRP A 113 -46.37 -20.71 2.61
CA TRP A 113 -45.82 -20.58 1.26
C TRP A 113 -44.42 -19.97 1.28
N GLY A 114 -43.60 -20.32 0.28
CA GLY A 114 -42.25 -19.81 0.04
C GLY A 114 -42.16 -18.87 -1.17
N GLU A 115 -41.05 -18.13 -1.27
CA GLU A 115 -40.80 -17.15 -2.35
C GLU A 115 -40.72 -17.79 -3.74
N ASP A 116 -40.33 -19.06 -3.82
CA ASP A 116 -40.27 -19.88 -5.04
C ASP A 116 -41.63 -20.51 -5.43
N GLY A 117 -42.70 -20.19 -4.69
CA GLY A 117 -44.03 -20.72 -4.91
C GLY A 117 -44.30 -22.09 -4.30
N THR A 118 -43.38 -22.63 -3.49
CA THR A 118 -43.63 -23.86 -2.71
C THR A 118 -44.69 -23.62 -1.62
N VAL A 119 -45.55 -24.60 -1.37
CA VAL A 119 -46.61 -24.53 -0.35
C VAL A 119 -46.52 -25.74 0.55
N THR A 120 -46.53 -25.51 1.87
CA THR A 120 -46.38 -26.54 2.90
C THR A 120 -47.47 -26.46 3.96
N LEU A 121 -47.61 -27.54 4.72
CA LEU A 121 -48.57 -27.62 5.83
C LEU A 121 -48.10 -26.76 7.01
N SER A 122 -49.02 -26.02 7.62
CA SER A 122 -48.73 -25.37 8.91
C SER A 122 -48.84 -26.35 10.08
N LEU A 123 -48.16 -26.03 11.18
CA LEU A 123 -48.24 -26.80 12.42
C LEU A 123 -49.70 -26.96 12.93
N ALA A 124 -50.54 -25.94 12.71
CA ALA A 124 -51.96 -25.96 13.08
C ALA A 124 -52.77 -26.95 12.23
N GLN A 125 -52.48 -27.04 10.92
CA GLN A 125 -53.11 -28.03 10.03
C GLN A 125 -52.67 -29.45 10.39
N THR A 126 -51.38 -29.65 10.63
CA THR A 126 -50.83 -30.95 11.07
C THR A 126 -51.44 -31.39 12.40
N ALA A 127 -51.53 -30.51 13.38
CA ALA A 127 -52.15 -30.80 14.68
C ALA A 127 -53.66 -31.12 14.56
N ASN A 128 -54.39 -30.43 13.69
CA ASN A 128 -55.81 -30.72 13.43
C ASN A 128 -56.00 -32.08 12.76
N ALA A 129 -55.18 -32.41 11.76
CA ALA A 129 -55.22 -33.70 11.09
C ALA A 129 -54.96 -34.87 12.06
N LEU A 130 -54.05 -34.68 13.03
CA LEU A 130 -53.67 -35.67 14.05
C LEU A 130 -54.66 -35.79 15.23
N SER A 131 -55.70 -34.96 15.32
CA SER A 131 -56.62 -34.91 16.48
C SER A 131 -57.67 -36.05 16.57
N GLY A 132 -57.45 -37.18 15.89
CA GLY A 132 -58.38 -38.32 15.81
C GLY A 132 -57.70 -39.70 15.92
N ASP A 133 -58.38 -40.76 15.49
CA ASP A 133 -57.75 -42.09 15.39
C ASP A 133 -56.65 -42.12 14.31
N ALA A 134 -55.70 -43.05 14.45
CA ALA A 134 -54.49 -43.10 13.62
C ALA A 134 -54.78 -43.28 12.12
N ASP A 135 -55.81 -44.06 11.78
CA ASP A 135 -56.20 -44.32 10.39
C ASP A 135 -56.85 -43.08 9.75
N SER A 136 -57.68 -42.35 10.49
CA SER A 136 -58.29 -41.09 10.03
C SER A 136 -57.25 -39.97 9.91
N ALA A 137 -56.24 -39.96 10.78
CA ALA A 137 -55.16 -38.96 10.75
C ALA A 137 -54.30 -39.10 9.48
N ALA A 138 -53.95 -40.33 9.09
CA ALA A 138 -53.19 -40.59 7.87
C ALA A 138 -53.94 -40.14 6.60
N ILE A 139 -55.25 -40.39 6.52
CA ILE A 139 -56.08 -39.98 5.37
C ILE A 139 -56.19 -38.45 5.30
N LYS A 140 -56.34 -37.76 6.44
CA LYS A 140 -56.42 -36.29 6.49
C LYS A 140 -55.10 -35.62 6.11
N LEU A 141 -53.97 -36.15 6.59
CA LEU A 141 -52.63 -35.65 6.21
C LEU A 141 -52.41 -35.83 4.71
N ALA A 142 -52.67 -37.02 4.15
CA ALA A 142 -52.51 -37.26 2.71
C ALA A 142 -53.42 -36.37 1.84
N ALA A 143 -54.61 -36.00 2.32
CA ALA A 143 -55.51 -35.07 1.63
C ALA A 143 -54.98 -33.63 1.66
N LEU A 144 -54.44 -33.18 2.80
CA LEU A 144 -53.86 -31.84 2.94
C LEU A 144 -52.51 -31.72 2.18
N GLU A 145 -51.68 -32.75 2.18
CA GLU A 145 -50.43 -32.81 1.39
C GLU A 145 -50.75 -32.70 -0.10
N ARG A 146 -51.73 -33.46 -0.60
CA ARG A 146 -52.18 -33.35 -2.00
C ARG A 146 -52.65 -31.93 -2.34
N GLN A 147 -53.36 -31.29 -1.42
CA GLN A 147 -53.83 -29.91 -1.61
C GLN A 147 -52.66 -28.90 -1.61
N ALA A 148 -51.65 -29.10 -0.77
CA ALA A 148 -50.42 -28.31 -0.77
C ALA A 148 -49.63 -28.47 -2.09
N ASP A 149 -49.56 -29.70 -2.64
CA ASP A 149 -48.94 -29.97 -3.94
C ASP A 149 -49.70 -29.32 -5.11
N GLU A 150 -51.03 -29.29 -5.03
CA GLU A 150 -51.88 -28.58 -6.01
C GLU A 150 -51.67 -27.07 -5.94
N TYR A 151 -51.60 -26.49 -4.74
CA TYR A 151 -51.28 -25.08 -4.57
C TYR A 151 -49.87 -24.73 -5.01
N THR A 152 -48.87 -25.56 -4.72
CA THR A 152 -47.49 -25.40 -5.19
C THR A 152 -47.46 -25.32 -6.72
N ARG A 153 -48.09 -26.30 -7.40
CA ARG A 153 -48.15 -26.31 -8.87
C ARG A 153 -48.87 -25.09 -9.44
N ALA A 154 -49.98 -24.67 -8.83
CA ALA A 154 -50.74 -23.51 -9.28
C ALA A 154 -49.96 -22.20 -9.08
N LEU A 155 -49.27 -22.04 -7.95
CA LEU A 155 -48.49 -20.85 -7.63
C LEU A 155 -47.25 -20.75 -8.52
N GLN A 156 -46.50 -21.84 -8.69
CA GLN A 156 -45.35 -21.89 -9.62
C GLN A 156 -45.77 -21.62 -11.07
N ALA A 157 -46.91 -22.16 -11.52
CA ALA A 157 -47.45 -21.84 -12.84
C ALA A 157 -47.85 -20.35 -12.96
N GLY A 158 -48.39 -19.77 -11.89
CA GLY A 158 -48.68 -18.33 -11.80
C GLY A 158 -47.43 -17.46 -11.91
N LEU A 159 -46.35 -17.82 -11.20
CA LEU A 159 -45.06 -17.12 -11.26
C LEU A 159 -44.38 -17.26 -12.63
N SER A 160 -44.40 -18.46 -13.22
CA SER A 160 -43.89 -18.68 -14.58
C SER A 160 -44.67 -17.87 -15.62
N GLY A 161 -46.00 -17.82 -15.51
CA GLY A 161 -46.84 -16.96 -16.34
C GLY A 161 -46.56 -15.46 -16.16
N ALA A 162 -46.23 -15.05 -14.94
CA ALA A 162 -45.79 -13.69 -14.62
C ALA A 162 -44.44 -13.36 -15.30
N GLY A 163 -43.46 -14.27 -15.21
CA GLY A 163 -42.17 -14.13 -15.89
C GLY A 163 -42.31 -14.01 -17.40
N ALA A 164 -43.17 -14.84 -18.02
CA ALA A 164 -43.44 -14.77 -19.46
C ALA A 164 -44.10 -13.43 -19.88
N ALA A 165 -45.05 -12.92 -19.08
CA ALA A 165 -45.68 -11.63 -19.33
C ALA A 165 -44.68 -10.46 -19.23
N ALA A 166 -43.81 -10.48 -18.22
CA ALA A 166 -42.75 -9.47 -18.05
C ALA A 166 -41.74 -9.52 -19.21
N GLN A 167 -41.29 -10.72 -19.59
CA GLN A 167 -40.35 -10.89 -20.70
C GLN A 167 -40.94 -10.40 -22.03
N SER A 168 -42.25 -10.57 -22.24
CA SER A 168 -42.92 -10.05 -23.44
C SER A 168 -42.89 -8.51 -23.50
N VAL A 169 -43.01 -7.83 -22.36
CA VAL A 169 -42.88 -6.36 -22.29
C VAL A 169 -41.45 -5.93 -22.57
N VAL A 170 -40.48 -6.57 -21.93
CA VAL A 170 -39.04 -6.30 -22.14
C VAL A 170 -38.68 -6.46 -23.62
N THR A 171 -39.04 -7.60 -24.22
CA THR A 171 -38.78 -7.88 -25.64
C THR A 171 -39.42 -6.83 -26.55
N GLY A 172 -40.64 -6.37 -26.22
CA GLY A 172 -41.33 -5.33 -26.98
C GLY A 172 -40.63 -3.97 -26.88
N ILE A 173 -40.08 -3.62 -25.71
CA ILE A 173 -39.28 -2.42 -25.50
C ILE A 173 -37.95 -2.53 -26.27
N ASP A 174 -37.22 -3.65 -26.15
CA ASP A 174 -35.96 -3.86 -26.85
C ASP A 174 -36.15 -3.78 -28.37
N THR A 175 -37.20 -4.41 -28.90
CA THR A 175 -37.56 -4.33 -30.32
C THR A 175 -37.88 -2.89 -30.74
N ALA A 176 -38.57 -2.12 -29.89
CA ALA A 176 -38.91 -0.73 -30.18
C ALA A 176 -37.66 0.16 -30.31
N PHE A 177 -36.60 -0.13 -29.55
CA PHE A 177 -35.36 0.64 -29.57
C PHE A 177 -34.31 0.13 -30.56
N ALA A 178 -34.49 -1.06 -31.14
CA ALA A 178 -33.53 -1.69 -32.05
C ALA A 178 -33.27 -0.93 -33.37
N GLU A 179 -34.21 -0.07 -33.81
CA GLU A 179 -34.09 0.71 -35.07
C GLU A 179 -33.55 2.13 -34.86
N LEU A 180 -33.30 2.55 -33.62
CA LEU A 180 -32.54 3.77 -33.41
C LEU A 180 -31.15 3.58 -34.01
N PRO A 181 -30.56 4.61 -34.65
CA PRO A 181 -29.13 4.60 -34.85
C PRO A 181 -28.56 4.42 -33.46
N ASN A 182 -27.96 3.26 -33.22
CA ASN A 182 -27.40 2.94 -31.92
C ASN A 182 -26.59 4.17 -31.48
N ALA A 183 -26.97 4.82 -30.38
CA ALA A 183 -25.93 5.34 -29.51
C ALA A 183 -25.07 4.10 -29.26
N GLY A 184 -23.90 4.04 -29.89
CA GLY A 184 -23.26 2.83 -30.43
C GLY A 184 -23.58 1.56 -29.66
N ALA A 185 -23.96 0.48 -30.36
CA ALA A 185 -23.81 -0.84 -29.76
C ALA A 185 -22.36 -0.84 -29.27
N ALA A 186 -22.18 -1.00 -27.95
CA ALA A 186 -20.87 -0.86 -27.34
C ALA A 186 -19.92 -1.70 -28.20
N PRO A 187 -18.85 -1.09 -28.74
CA PRO A 187 -18.01 -1.77 -29.70
C PRO A 187 -17.54 -3.07 -29.05
N SER A 188 -17.47 -4.13 -29.85
CA SER A 188 -17.00 -5.41 -29.33
C SER A 188 -15.59 -5.21 -28.78
N VAL A 189 -15.38 -5.59 -27.53
CA VAL A 189 -14.04 -5.59 -26.92
C VAL A 189 -13.30 -6.81 -27.47
N ASP A 190 -12.74 -6.66 -28.66
CA ASP A 190 -11.94 -7.66 -29.36
C ASP A 190 -10.73 -7.03 -30.06
N GLY A 191 -9.81 -7.87 -30.53
CA GLY A 191 -8.57 -7.41 -31.16
C GLY A 191 -8.76 -6.59 -32.43
N ASN A 192 -9.80 -6.83 -33.24
CA ASN A 192 -10.02 -6.08 -34.48
C ASN A 192 -10.49 -4.66 -34.16
N THR A 193 -11.42 -4.54 -33.22
CA THR A 193 -11.86 -3.23 -32.72
C THR A 193 -10.69 -2.48 -32.09
N GLY A 194 -9.85 -3.15 -31.31
CA GLY A 194 -8.64 -2.54 -30.73
C GLY A 194 -7.72 -1.98 -31.82
N ALA A 195 -7.40 -2.77 -32.84
CA ALA A 195 -6.54 -2.35 -33.94
C ALA A 195 -7.13 -1.17 -34.75
N ASP A 196 -8.44 -1.23 -35.05
CA ASP A 196 -9.16 -0.19 -35.78
C ASP A 196 -9.14 1.14 -35.01
N LEU A 197 -9.45 1.10 -33.71
CA LEU A 197 -9.44 2.30 -32.86
C LEU A 197 -8.04 2.85 -32.67
N GLY A 198 -7.03 1.99 -32.47
CA GLY A 198 -5.65 2.45 -32.34
C GLY A 198 -5.10 3.07 -33.63
N THR A 199 -5.58 2.61 -34.80
CA THR A 199 -5.26 3.26 -36.10
C THR A 199 -5.88 4.66 -36.20
N GLU A 200 -7.06 4.88 -35.62
CA GLU A 200 -7.66 6.22 -35.53
C GLU A 200 -6.89 7.12 -34.55
N VAL A 201 -6.40 6.56 -33.46
CA VAL A 201 -5.58 7.25 -32.45
C VAL A 201 -4.20 7.63 -32.97
N ALA A 202 -3.57 6.78 -33.78
CA ALA A 202 -2.25 7.02 -34.35
C ALA A 202 -2.21 8.13 -35.44
N LYS A 203 -3.36 8.65 -35.86
CA LYS A 203 -3.41 9.73 -36.86
C LYS A 203 -2.97 11.03 -36.22
N GLU A 204 -2.17 11.82 -36.94
CA GLU A 204 -1.79 13.15 -36.50
C GLU A 204 -3.02 14.04 -36.23
N GLY A 205 -3.13 14.55 -35.00
CA GLY A 205 -4.16 15.49 -34.56
C GLY A 205 -5.26 14.85 -33.69
N PRO A 206 -6.27 15.65 -33.29
CA PRO A 206 -7.27 15.20 -32.34
C PRO A 206 -8.02 13.94 -32.81
N VAL A 207 -8.19 12.99 -31.89
CA VAL A 207 -9.00 11.78 -32.14
C VAL A 207 -10.42 12.22 -32.49
N SER A 208 -11.00 11.62 -33.53
CA SER A 208 -12.34 12.01 -33.97
C SER A 208 -13.37 11.76 -32.86
N PRO A 209 -14.39 12.61 -32.68
CA PRO A 209 -15.41 12.42 -31.65
C PRO A 209 -16.08 11.05 -31.71
N GLU A 210 -16.28 10.52 -32.93
CA GLU A 210 -16.84 9.19 -33.15
C GLU A 210 -15.90 8.06 -32.68
N ALA A 211 -14.58 8.19 -32.91
CA ALA A 211 -13.60 7.24 -32.39
C ALA A 211 -13.48 7.35 -30.87
N MET A 212 -13.53 8.56 -30.33
CA MET A 212 -13.47 8.82 -28.89
C MET A 212 -14.64 8.14 -28.15
N THR A 213 -15.88 8.33 -28.61
CA THR A 213 -17.05 7.66 -28.02
C THR A 213 -16.94 6.14 -28.09
N ARG A 214 -16.35 5.57 -29.16
CA ARG A 214 -16.13 4.12 -29.26
C ARG A 214 -15.06 3.64 -28.27
N ILE A 215 -13.97 4.39 -28.12
CA ILE A 215 -12.92 4.09 -27.14
C ILE A 215 -13.50 4.12 -25.74
N GLU A 216 -14.24 5.17 -25.40
CA GLU A 216 -14.93 5.29 -24.11
C GLU A 216 -15.80 4.05 -23.85
N GLN A 217 -16.73 3.73 -24.75
CA GLN A 217 -17.62 2.56 -24.60
C GLN A 217 -16.87 1.22 -24.51
N ALA A 218 -15.69 1.10 -25.11
CA ALA A 218 -14.83 -0.08 -24.95
C ALA A 218 -14.20 -0.12 -23.55
N LEU A 219 -13.66 1.00 -23.06
CA LEU A 219 -13.00 1.10 -21.75
C LEU A 219 -13.96 0.79 -20.59
N ASP A 220 -15.25 1.14 -20.70
CA ASP A 220 -16.27 0.77 -19.68
C ASP A 220 -16.38 -0.74 -19.46
N GLN A 221 -16.06 -1.54 -20.48
CA GLN A 221 -16.19 -2.99 -20.47
C GLN A 221 -14.92 -3.71 -20.00
N VAL A 222 -13.82 -2.97 -19.76
CA VAL A 222 -12.48 -3.52 -19.48
C VAL A 222 -12.12 -3.44 -17.98
N ASN A 223 -12.98 -2.84 -17.15
CA ASN A 223 -12.73 -2.67 -15.71
C ASN A 223 -12.95 -3.96 -14.89
N LEU A 224 -12.16 -4.10 -13.82
CA LEU A 224 -12.32 -5.11 -12.78
C LEU A 224 -13.41 -4.73 -11.78
N SER A 225 -14.07 -5.74 -11.21
CA SER A 225 -14.93 -5.55 -10.04
C SER A 225 -14.10 -5.19 -8.79
N GLY A 226 -14.73 -4.62 -7.76
CA GLY A 226 -14.03 -4.29 -6.51
C GLY A 226 -13.43 -5.53 -5.82
N ASP A 227 -14.12 -6.67 -5.89
CA ASP A 227 -13.64 -7.94 -5.34
C ASP A 227 -12.41 -8.46 -6.13
N ASP A 228 -12.41 -8.30 -7.46
CA ASP A 228 -11.27 -8.68 -8.30
C ASP A 228 -10.06 -7.77 -8.05
N GLN A 229 -10.27 -6.46 -7.83
CA GLN A 229 -9.20 -5.53 -7.47
C GLN A 229 -8.58 -5.90 -6.12
N ALA A 230 -9.41 -6.21 -5.12
CA ALA A 230 -8.94 -6.68 -3.81
C ALA A 230 -8.19 -8.02 -3.92
N ALA A 231 -8.66 -8.95 -4.77
CA ALA A 231 -7.98 -10.21 -5.03
C ALA A 231 -6.62 -9.98 -5.71
N LEU A 232 -6.54 -9.09 -6.70
CA LEU A 232 -5.29 -8.74 -7.37
C LEU A 232 -4.29 -8.11 -6.38
N ALA A 233 -4.76 -7.19 -5.53
CA ALA A 233 -3.95 -6.53 -4.51
C ALA A 233 -3.43 -7.49 -3.44
N ALA A 234 -4.18 -8.56 -3.14
CA ALA A 234 -3.74 -9.66 -2.30
C ALA A 234 -2.79 -10.65 -3.00
N GLY A 235 -2.43 -10.39 -4.27
CA GLY A 235 -1.56 -11.25 -5.06
C GLY A 235 -2.24 -12.50 -5.62
N ALA A 236 -3.57 -12.58 -5.60
CA ALA A 236 -4.33 -13.66 -6.19
C ALA A 236 -4.50 -13.49 -7.70
N THR A 237 -4.72 -14.60 -8.41
CA THR A 237 -5.00 -14.58 -9.84
C THR A 237 -6.41 -14.11 -10.11
N VAL A 238 -6.56 -13.14 -11.01
CA VAL A 238 -7.84 -12.60 -11.48
C VAL A 238 -8.13 -13.10 -12.89
N VAL A 239 -9.38 -13.45 -13.15
CA VAL A 239 -9.81 -13.95 -14.46
C VAL A 239 -10.65 -12.91 -15.18
N VAL A 240 -10.26 -12.58 -16.41
CA VAL A 240 -10.97 -11.65 -17.30
C VAL A 240 -11.30 -12.33 -18.63
N PRO A 241 -12.24 -11.80 -19.44
CA PRO A 241 -12.41 -12.28 -20.81
C PRO A 241 -11.12 -12.13 -21.62
N ALA A 242 -10.71 -13.14 -22.39
CA ALA A 242 -9.49 -13.06 -23.20
C ALA A 242 -9.52 -11.91 -24.22
N SER A 243 -10.73 -11.56 -24.70
CA SER A 243 -10.94 -10.48 -25.66
C SER A 243 -10.64 -9.09 -25.07
N THR A 244 -10.74 -8.93 -23.74
CA THR A 244 -10.32 -7.73 -23.01
C THR A 244 -8.81 -7.48 -23.15
N LEU A 245 -7.99 -8.51 -22.94
CA LEU A 245 -6.53 -8.40 -23.08
C LEU A 245 -6.13 -8.22 -24.56
N GLU A 246 -6.81 -8.91 -25.48
CA GLU A 246 -6.54 -8.79 -26.91
C GLU A 246 -6.88 -7.39 -27.44
N PHE A 247 -8.00 -6.82 -27.03
CA PHE A 247 -8.39 -5.44 -27.36
C PHE A 247 -7.29 -4.45 -26.98
N THR A 248 -6.86 -4.45 -25.70
CA THR A 248 -5.83 -3.52 -25.22
C THR A 248 -4.51 -3.72 -25.94
N GLN A 249 -4.09 -4.97 -26.14
CA GLN A 249 -2.85 -5.27 -26.85
C GLN A 249 -2.86 -4.69 -28.27
N ARG A 250 -3.94 -4.91 -29.02
CA ARG A 250 -4.07 -4.43 -30.40
C ARG A 250 -4.25 -2.93 -30.50
N LEU A 251 -4.93 -2.32 -29.53
CA LEU A 251 -5.05 -0.86 -29.41
C LEU A 251 -3.67 -0.23 -29.25
N LEU A 252 -2.84 -0.73 -28.33
CA LEU A 252 -1.48 -0.24 -28.11
C LEU A 252 -0.57 -0.50 -29.31
N GLU A 253 -0.68 -1.68 -29.93
CA GLU A 253 0.17 -2.07 -31.08
C GLU A 253 -0.01 -1.12 -32.28
N THR A 254 -1.23 -0.61 -32.50
CA THR A 254 -1.51 0.31 -33.60
C THR A 254 -1.42 1.78 -33.21
N ALA A 255 -1.79 2.16 -31.98
CA ALA A 255 -1.69 3.54 -31.49
C ALA A 255 -0.24 3.96 -31.21
N GLY A 256 0.59 3.03 -30.74
CA GLY A 256 1.93 3.30 -30.21
C GLY A 256 1.93 4.11 -28.90
N PRO A 257 3.09 4.32 -28.27
CA PRO A 257 3.22 5.04 -27.00
C PRO A 257 2.83 6.53 -27.12
N GLU A 258 3.10 7.17 -28.27
CA GLU A 258 2.69 8.58 -28.49
C GLU A 258 1.17 8.71 -28.60
N GLY A 259 0.53 7.88 -29.42
CA GLY A 259 -0.92 7.90 -29.57
C GLY A 259 -1.64 7.56 -28.27
N PHE A 260 -1.10 6.64 -27.47
CA PHE A 260 -1.59 6.34 -26.13
C PHE A 260 -1.55 7.57 -25.20
N ALA A 261 -0.40 8.26 -25.15
CA ALA A 261 -0.25 9.45 -24.31
C ALA A 261 -1.18 10.59 -24.77
N GLU A 262 -1.24 10.85 -26.07
CA GLU A 262 -2.12 11.88 -26.64
C GLU A 262 -3.60 11.57 -26.39
N LEU A 263 -4.02 10.30 -26.50
CA LEU A 263 -5.39 9.90 -26.16
C LEU A 263 -5.72 10.17 -24.69
N SER A 264 -4.82 9.82 -23.77
CA SER A 264 -5.00 10.07 -22.34
C SER A 264 -5.15 11.57 -22.04
N GLU A 265 -4.28 12.41 -22.62
CA GLU A 265 -4.36 13.87 -22.50
C GLU A 265 -5.69 14.42 -23.04
N GLN A 266 -6.11 13.97 -24.23
CA GLN A 266 -7.38 14.40 -24.83
C GLN A 266 -8.58 14.00 -23.98
N LEU A 267 -8.58 12.80 -23.38
CA LEU A 267 -9.63 12.36 -22.46
C LEU A 267 -9.70 13.27 -21.22
N ARG A 268 -8.56 13.59 -20.60
CA ARG A 268 -8.50 14.46 -19.41
C ARG A 268 -9.06 15.87 -19.68
N THR A 269 -8.96 16.37 -20.91
CA THR A 269 -9.54 17.69 -21.25
C THR A 269 -11.08 17.74 -21.24
N GLN A 270 -11.76 16.60 -21.15
CA GLN A 270 -13.23 16.50 -21.16
C GLN A 270 -13.87 16.65 -19.77
N GLY A 271 -13.07 16.90 -18.73
CA GLY A 271 -13.54 17.04 -17.34
C GLY A 271 -13.59 15.70 -16.59
N PRO A 272 -14.32 15.61 -15.47
CA PRO A 272 -14.23 14.46 -14.54
C PRO A 272 -14.58 13.11 -15.16
N GLU A 273 -15.55 13.07 -16.07
CA GLU A 273 -15.89 11.84 -16.78
C GLU A 273 -14.74 11.41 -17.70
N GLY A 274 -14.06 12.35 -18.36
CA GLY A 274 -12.90 12.08 -19.19
C GLY A 274 -11.66 11.66 -18.41
N GLU A 275 -11.44 12.23 -17.21
CA GLU A 275 -10.39 11.78 -16.29
C GLU A 275 -10.59 10.31 -15.89
N ALA A 276 -11.82 9.89 -15.55
CA ALA A 276 -12.12 8.49 -15.26
C ALA A 276 -11.86 7.55 -16.46
N ARG A 277 -11.95 8.06 -17.70
CA ARG A 277 -11.62 7.30 -18.92
C ARG A 277 -10.12 7.22 -19.17
N ALA A 278 -9.38 8.29 -18.91
CA ALA A 278 -7.92 8.27 -18.94
C ALA A 278 -7.37 7.26 -17.90
N GLN A 279 -7.97 7.24 -16.70
CA GLN A 279 -7.69 6.23 -15.68
C GLN A 279 -8.01 4.81 -16.17
N ALA A 280 -9.17 4.58 -16.79
CA ALA A 280 -9.52 3.27 -17.35
C ALA A 280 -8.56 2.82 -18.47
N LEU A 281 -8.05 3.76 -19.26
CA LEU A 281 -7.03 3.49 -20.29
C LEU A 281 -5.70 3.02 -19.64
N GLY A 282 -5.25 3.68 -18.57
CA GLY A 282 -4.09 3.24 -17.79
C GLY A 282 -4.31 1.88 -17.13
N ASN A 283 -5.49 1.66 -16.52
CA ASN A 283 -5.88 0.38 -15.91
C ASN A 283 -5.77 -0.78 -16.90
N ALA A 284 -6.19 -0.56 -18.16
CA ALA A 284 -6.08 -1.57 -19.21
C ALA A 284 -4.63 -2.03 -19.43
N VAL A 285 -3.65 -1.12 -19.37
CA VAL A 285 -2.22 -1.47 -19.49
C VAL A 285 -1.74 -2.25 -18.27
N MET A 286 -2.16 -1.85 -17.07
CA MET A 286 -1.85 -2.59 -15.83
C MET A 286 -2.38 -4.02 -15.88
N LEU A 287 -3.61 -4.23 -16.37
CA LEU A 287 -4.17 -5.57 -16.55
C LEU A 287 -3.41 -6.39 -17.60
N LEU A 288 -3.08 -5.79 -18.75
CA LEU A 288 -2.38 -6.48 -19.84
C LEU A 288 -0.98 -6.93 -19.42
N SER A 289 -0.29 -6.10 -18.65
CA SER A 289 1.09 -6.32 -18.21
C SER A 289 1.23 -7.21 -16.98
N ASN A 290 0.13 -7.57 -16.31
CA ASN A 290 0.15 -8.33 -15.07
C ASN A 290 -0.04 -9.84 -15.30
N GLU A 291 0.97 -10.62 -14.93
CA GLU A 291 0.96 -12.09 -15.03
C GLU A 291 -0.08 -12.77 -14.14
N LYS A 292 -0.58 -12.10 -13.11
CA LYS A 292 -1.68 -12.56 -12.24
C LYS A 292 -3.05 -12.33 -12.87
N VAL A 293 -3.14 -11.67 -14.02
CA VAL A 293 -4.39 -11.54 -14.80
C VAL A 293 -4.42 -12.59 -15.90
N VAL A 294 -5.44 -13.44 -15.91
CA VAL A 294 -5.60 -14.52 -16.90
C VAL A 294 -6.84 -14.27 -17.75
N GLY A 295 -6.63 -14.09 -19.05
CA GLY A 295 -7.70 -14.03 -20.04
C GLY A 295 -8.27 -15.41 -20.32
N VAL A 296 -9.58 -15.59 -20.24
CA VAL A 296 -10.27 -16.85 -20.58
C VAL A 296 -11.16 -16.64 -21.81
N GLY A 297 -10.92 -17.44 -22.86
CA GLY A 297 -11.70 -17.44 -24.08
C GLY A 297 -13.03 -18.18 -23.93
N ALA A 298 -13.95 -17.98 -24.89
CA ALA A 298 -15.24 -18.69 -24.91
C ALA A 298 -15.09 -20.21 -25.08
N ASP A 299 -13.94 -20.67 -25.58
CA ASP A 299 -13.53 -22.07 -25.71
C ASP A 299 -12.82 -22.63 -24.46
N GLY A 300 -12.64 -21.80 -23.42
CA GLY A 300 -11.91 -22.13 -22.20
C GLY A 300 -10.38 -21.99 -22.31
N THR A 301 -9.86 -21.53 -23.45
CA THR A 301 -8.41 -21.29 -23.62
C THR A 301 -7.97 -20.16 -22.70
N GLN A 302 -6.86 -20.37 -22.00
CA GLN A 302 -6.28 -19.38 -21.08
C GLN A 302 -5.11 -18.66 -21.75
N THR A 303 -5.12 -17.33 -21.69
CA THR A 303 -4.05 -16.46 -22.16
C THR A 303 -3.62 -15.59 -20.98
N PRO A 304 -2.45 -15.83 -20.37
CA PRO A 304 -1.97 -14.98 -19.29
C PRO A 304 -1.62 -13.58 -19.80
N GLY A 305 -1.80 -12.59 -18.94
CA GLY A 305 -1.16 -11.29 -19.05
C GLY A 305 0.35 -11.39 -18.82
N GLY A 306 1.02 -10.24 -18.84
CA GLY A 306 2.46 -10.15 -18.57
C GLY A 306 3.13 -9.06 -19.39
N TYR A 307 4.31 -8.63 -18.95
CA TYR A 307 5.09 -7.58 -19.62
C TYR A 307 5.35 -7.88 -21.11
N ASP A 308 5.62 -9.13 -21.46
CA ASP A 308 5.85 -9.57 -22.84
C ASP A 308 4.61 -9.42 -23.76
N ARG A 309 3.43 -9.16 -23.18
CA ARG A 309 2.19 -8.89 -23.93
C ARG A 309 2.12 -7.43 -24.39
N LEU A 310 2.89 -6.53 -23.79
CA LEU A 310 3.00 -5.16 -24.26
C LEU A 310 3.66 -5.13 -25.64
N PRO A 311 3.22 -4.23 -26.55
CA PRO A 311 3.91 -4.02 -27.82
C PRO A 311 5.38 -3.63 -27.65
N GLY A 312 6.22 -3.98 -28.63
CA GLY A 312 7.69 -3.82 -28.51
C GLY A 312 8.16 -2.37 -28.40
N ASP A 313 7.44 -1.43 -29.01
CA ASP A 313 7.66 0.02 -28.88
C ASP A 313 7.30 0.54 -27.48
N VAL A 314 6.22 0.02 -26.87
CA VAL A 314 5.87 0.30 -25.47
C VAL A 314 6.92 -0.26 -24.53
N GLN A 315 7.37 -1.50 -24.75
CA GLN A 315 8.48 -2.07 -23.97
C GLN A 315 9.76 -1.24 -24.12
N GLN A 316 10.08 -0.78 -25.33
CA GLN A 316 11.23 0.09 -25.58
C GLN A 316 11.08 1.44 -24.87
N MET A 317 9.88 2.03 -24.84
CA MET A 317 9.60 3.27 -24.11
C MET A 317 9.83 3.13 -22.61
N ILE A 318 9.52 1.97 -22.03
CA ILE A 318 9.68 1.70 -20.59
C ILE A 318 11.13 1.33 -20.24
N SER A 319 11.78 0.52 -21.08
CA SER A 319 13.03 -0.15 -20.70
C SER A 319 14.31 0.48 -21.23
N THR A 320 14.26 1.47 -22.14
CA THR A 320 15.48 2.06 -22.70
C THR A 320 16.23 2.90 -21.65
N ARG A 321 17.42 2.42 -21.25
CA ARG A 321 18.34 3.11 -20.33
C ARG A 321 19.69 3.32 -21.01
N VAL A 322 20.07 4.57 -21.26
CA VAL A 322 21.22 4.91 -22.10
C VAL A 322 22.40 5.41 -21.27
N SER A 323 23.59 4.85 -21.53
CA SER A 323 24.84 5.42 -21.03
C SER A 323 25.42 6.45 -22.00
N LEU A 324 25.54 7.70 -21.53
CA LEU A 324 26.04 8.83 -22.32
C LEU A 324 27.51 9.18 -22.05
N SER A 325 28.10 8.69 -20.95
CA SER A 325 29.44 9.10 -20.46
C SER A 325 30.40 7.94 -20.14
N GLY A 326 30.04 6.69 -20.41
CA GLY A 326 30.95 5.52 -20.29
C GLY A 326 30.31 4.32 -19.60
N SER A 327 29.52 4.56 -18.56
CA SER A 327 28.65 3.58 -17.88
C SER A 327 27.67 4.33 -16.98
N ALA A 328 26.37 4.01 -17.07
CA ALA A 328 25.37 4.43 -16.09
C ALA A 328 24.90 3.17 -15.34
N PRO A 329 24.45 3.27 -14.07
CA PRO A 329 23.87 2.12 -13.39
C PRO A 329 22.73 1.53 -14.22
N ASP A 330 22.77 0.22 -14.40
CA ASP A 330 21.73 -0.56 -15.09
C ASP A 330 21.44 -0.13 -16.55
N ASP A 331 22.43 0.44 -17.25
CA ASP A 331 22.30 0.79 -18.66
C ASP A 331 22.15 -0.44 -19.55
N ASN A 332 21.34 -0.31 -20.61
CA ASN A 332 21.11 -1.40 -21.58
C ASN A 332 21.19 -0.95 -23.03
N ALA A 333 21.42 0.34 -23.28
CA ALA A 333 21.52 0.92 -24.60
C ALA A 333 22.68 1.94 -24.69
N SER A 334 23.30 2.02 -25.87
CA SER A 334 24.34 3.02 -26.15
C SER A 334 23.80 4.31 -26.76
N GLN A 335 22.52 4.32 -27.16
CA GLN A 335 21.85 5.46 -27.78
C GLN A 335 20.33 5.34 -27.62
N TYR A 336 19.66 6.49 -27.58
CA TYR A 336 18.20 6.54 -27.62
C TYR A 336 17.65 6.09 -28.98
N PRO A 337 16.43 5.52 -29.03
CA PRO A 337 15.72 5.25 -30.27
C PRO A 337 15.65 6.48 -31.18
N ASP A 338 15.73 6.27 -32.49
CA ASP A 338 15.73 7.36 -33.47
C ASP A 338 14.31 7.93 -33.65
N MET A 339 14.14 9.16 -33.16
CA MET A 339 12.93 9.99 -33.27
C MET A 339 12.94 10.88 -34.52
N GLY A 340 13.88 10.66 -35.45
CA GLY A 340 14.04 11.48 -36.66
C GLY A 340 14.74 12.83 -36.41
N LEU A 341 15.35 13.00 -35.24
CA LEU A 341 16.07 14.20 -34.83
C LEU A 341 17.55 13.90 -34.58
N PRO A 342 18.47 14.87 -34.77
CA PRO A 342 19.88 14.66 -34.52
C PRO A 342 20.27 14.87 -33.06
N GLY A 343 21.14 14.00 -32.53
CA GLY A 343 21.89 14.21 -31.29
C GLY A 343 21.01 14.51 -30.07
N ILE A 344 21.30 15.60 -29.35
CA ILE A 344 20.58 16.02 -28.13
C ILE A 344 19.08 16.25 -28.39
N ALA A 345 18.69 16.71 -29.58
CA ALA A 345 17.27 16.89 -29.90
C ALA A 345 16.51 15.55 -29.94
N ASN A 346 17.18 14.46 -30.33
CA ASN A 346 16.63 13.11 -30.28
C ASN A 346 16.36 12.65 -28.85
N GLN A 347 17.37 12.86 -27.98
CA GLN A 347 17.27 12.53 -26.57
C GLN A 347 16.13 13.31 -25.90
N GLY A 348 16.02 14.61 -26.16
CA GLY A 348 14.97 15.46 -25.61
C GLY A 348 13.58 15.01 -26.05
N ALA A 349 13.41 14.67 -27.34
CA ALA A 349 12.16 14.16 -27.85
C ALA A 349 11.78 12.80 -27.23
N PHE A 350 12.73 11.88 -27.11
CA PHE A 350 12.48 10.58 -26.48
C PHE A 350 12.08 10.72 -25.01
N LEU A 351 12.83 11.49 -24.20
CA LEU A 351 12.50 11.68 -22.78
C LEU A 351 11.18 12.44 -22.60
N SER A 352 10.88 13.41 -23.46
CA SER A 352 9.59 14.10 -23.44
C SER A 352 8.43 13.15 -23.75
N GLN A 353 8.60 12.26 -24.74
CA GLN A 353 7.59 11.26 -25.06
C GLN A 353 7.45 10.21 -23.94
N GLN A 354 8.57 9.79 -23.34
CA GLN A 354 8.57 8.89 -22.19
C GLN A 354 7.82 9.50 -21.01
N GLY A 355 8.05 10.78 -20.70
CA GLY A 355 7.33 11.46 -19.62
C GLY A 355 5.83 11.54 -19.85
N ARG A 356 5.38 11.90 -21.07
CA ARG A 356 3.95 11.90 -21.42
C ARG A 356 3.33 10.50 -21.33
N PHE A 357 4.08 9.48 -21.72
CA PHE A 357 3.64 8.09 -21.62
C PHE A 357 3.51 7.64 -20.15
N LEU A 358 4.47 8.00 -19.30
CA LEU A 358 4.44 7.68 -17.88
C LEU A 358 3.31 8.43 -17.14
N ASP A 359 3.08 9.72 -17.44
CA ASP A 359 1.93 10.49 -16.89
C ASP A 359 0.60 9.83 -17.29
N ALA A 360 0.50 9.36 -18.54
CA ALA A 360 -0.69 8.64 -19.01
C ALA A 360 -0.89 7.31 -18.28
N LEU A 361 0.18 6.58 -17.94
CA LEU A 361 0.10 5.38 -17.11
C LEU A 361 -0.21 5.71 -15.64
N ALA A 362 0.30 6.82 -15.11
CA ALA A 362 0.12 7.26 -13.73
C ALA A 362 -1.35 7.55 -13.41
N GLN A 363 -2.14 7.91 -14.43
CA GLN A 363 -3.60 8.05 -14.31
C GLN A 363 -4.30 6.77 -13.87
N SER A 364 -3.68 5.59 -14.01
CA SER A 364 -4.25 4.33 -13.56
C SER A 364 -4.55 4.33 -12.06
N ASP A 365 -5.64 3.67 -11.70
CA ASP A 365 -6.09 3.49 -10.33
C ASP A 365 -5.05 2.73 -9.48
N PRO A 366 -4.74 3.17 -8.26
CA PRO A 366 -3.83 2.46 -7.35
C PRO A 366 -4.21 0.99 -7.07
N GLY A 367 -5.50 0.63 -7.16
CA GLY A 367 -5.99 -0.74 -7.04
C GLY A 367 -5.61 -1.67 -8.19
N TYR A 368 -5.07 -1.13 -9.29
CA TYR A 368 -4.61 -1.90 -10.45
C TYR A 368 -3.08 -1.98 -10.40
N GLN A 369 -2.59 -3.01 -9.70
CA GLN A 369 -1.16 -3.25 -9.58
C GLN A 369 -0.56 -3.72 -10.92
N PRO A 370 0.63 -3.22 -11.31
CA PRO A 370 1.36 -3.77 -12.45
C PRO A 370 1.83 -5.21 -12.13
N GLY A 371 2.15 -5.97 -13.18
CA GLY A 371 2.87 -7.24 -13.02
C GLY A 371 4.27 -7.05 -12.44
N ALA A 372 4.87 -8.10 -11.87
CA ALA A 372 6.19 -8.03 -11.25
C ALA A 372 7.26 -7.53 -12.24
N LYS A 373 7.26 -8.03 -13.49
CA LYS A 373 8.20 -7.58 -14.52
C LYS A 373 8.01 -6.11 -14.89
N LEU A 374 6.77 -5.66 -15.12
CA LEU A 374 6.51 -4.25 -15.41
C LEU A 374 6.96 -3.35 -14.24
N SER A 375 6.63 -3.74 -13.00
CA SER A 375 7.08 -3.03 -11.79
C SER A 375 8.61 -2.92 -11.75
N THR A 376 9.34 -4.01 -11.95
CA THR A 376 10.81 -3.94 -11.93
C THR A 376 11.39 -3.09 -13.06
N GLU A 377 10.86 -3.13 -14.29
CA GLU A 377 11.36 -2.27 -15.37
C GLU A 377 11.06 -0.79 -15.13
N LEU A 378 9.89 -0.45 -14.57
CA LEU A 378 9.55 0.92 -14.18
C LEU A 378 10.44 1.42 -13.04
N HIS A 379 10.70 0.61 -12.01
CA HIS A 379 11.67 0.95 -10.97
C HIS A 379 13.06 1.20 -11.56
N ARG A 380 13.57 0.26 -12.37
CA ARG A 380 14.89 0.40 -13.04
C ARG A 380 14.96 1.68 -13.87
N GLN A 381 13.88 2.02 -14.58
CA GLN A 381 13.79 3.27 -15.32
C GLN A 381 13.80 4.50 -14.41
N GLY A 382 13.00 4.52 -13.35
CA GLY A 382 12.96 5.61 -12.37
C GLY A 382 14.33 5.85 -11.71
N LEU A 383 15.03 4.77 -11.34
CA LEU A 383 16.39 4.84 -10.79
C LEU A 383 17.41 5.37 -11.81
N HIS A 384 17.29 4.99 -13.07
CA HIS A 384 18.12 5.54 -14.15
C HIS A 384 17.85 7.03 -14.38
N LEU A 385 16.58 7.47 -14.32
CA LEU A 385 16.22 8.89 -14.39
C LEU A 385 16.79 9.67 -13.20
N ALA A 386 16.82 9.08 -11.99
CA ALA A 386 17.41 9.70 -10.79
C ALA A 386 18.93 9.90 -10.97
N TRP A 387 19.58 8.91 -11.59
CA TRP A 387 20.99 9.02 -11.95
C TRP A 387 21.25 10.13 -12.99
N LEU A 388 20.42 10.23 -14.04
CA LEU A 388 20.54 11.28 -15.06
C LEU A 388 20.35 12.69 -14.47
N GLU A 389 19.39 12.84 -13.55
CA GLU A 389 19.12 14.09 -12.83
C GLU A 389 20.33 14.48 -11.95
N SER A 390 20.79 13.57 -11.09
CA SER A 390 21.89 13.81 -10.15
C SER A 390 23.23 14.10 -10.81
N HIS A 391 23.50 13.54 -12.00
CA HIS A 391 24.76 13.74 -12.71
C HIS A 391 24.71 14.93 -13.67
N ASN A 392 23.62 15.71 -13.65
CA ASN A 392 23.39 16.84 -14.54
C ASN A 392 23.76 16.51 -16.00
N ILE A 393 23.44 15.29 -16.46
CA ILE A 393 23.66 14.84 -17.84
C ILE A 393 22.59 15.49 -18.76
N GLN A 394 22.02 16.61 -18.31
CA GLN A 394 21.08 17.40 -19.07
C GLN A 394 21.80 18.09 -20.22
N MET A 395 21.45 17.62 -21.41
CA MET A 395 20.84 18.45 -22.45
C MET A 395 20.64 19.89 -21.94
N GLY A 396 21.47 20.83 -22.43
CA GLY A 396 21.76 22.11 -21.77
C GLY A 396 20.56 22.93 -21.23
N PRO A 397 20.81 24.05 -20.53
CA PRO A 397 19.83 24.82 -19.73
C PRO A 397 18.53 25.27 -20.44
N ASP A 398 18.39 25.05 -21.74
CA ASP A 398 17.23 25.33 -22.57
C ASP A 398 16.41 24.07 -22.94
N SER A 399 16.77 22.85 -22.47
CA SER A 399 16.12 21.60 -22.91
C SER A 399 14.68 21.46 -22.41
N GLY A 400 14.35 22.04 -21.24
CA GLY A 400 12.98 22.20 -20.76
C GLY A 400 12.21 20.90 -20.51
N VAL A 401 12.86 19.74 -20.43
CA VAL A 401 12.23 18.45 -20.12
C VAL A 401 12.36 18.20 -18.61
N PRO A 402 11.31 18.42 -17.80
CA PRO A 402 11.33 18.05 -16.38
C PRO A 402 11.34 16.52 -16.27
N LEU A 403 12.39 15.97 -15.67
CA LEU A 403 12.51 14.51 -15.43
C LEU A 403 11.84 14.09 -14.11
N ASP A 404 11.60 15.03 -13.20
CA ASP A 404 11.07 14.79 -11.86
C ASP A 404 9.70 14.09 -11.89
N ASP A 405 8.77 14.62 -12.71
CA ASP A 405 7.43 14.03 -12.88
C ASP A 405 7.52 12.60 -13.43
N SER A 406 8.35 12.39 -14.47
CA SER A 406 8.52 11.07 -15.10
C SER A 406 9.12 10.04 -14.15
N LEU A 407 10.08 10.46 -13.35
CA LEU A 407 10.71 9.65 -12.32
C LEU A 407 9.72 9.34 -11.19
N THR A 408 8.90 10.31 -10.79
CA THR A 408 7.83 10.13 -9.80
C THR A 408 6.80 9.13 -10.27
N ASP A 409 6.25 9.34 -11.46
CA ASP A 409 5.27 8.44 -12.08
C ASP A 409 5.82 7.02 -12.19
N ALA A 410 7.07 6.85 -12.65
CA ALA A 410 7.69 5.54 -12.77
C ALA A 410 7.78 4.80 -11.43
N ILE A 411 8.29 5.47 -10.38
CA ILE A 411 8.46 4.85 -9.06
C ILE A 411 7.11 4.59 -8.40
N GLU A 412 6.16 5.53 -8.46
CA GLU A 412 4.84 5.37 -7.84
C GLU A 412 4.03 4.23 -8.46
N ILE A 413 3.99 4.15 -9.79
CA ILE A 413 3.30 3.05 -10.49
C ILE A 413 3.97 1.72 -10.13
N ALA A 414 5.30 1.67 -10.19
CA ALA A 414 6.06 0.47 -9.94
C ALA A 414 5.86 -0.06 -8.52
N SER A 415 5.82 0.85 -7.54
CA SER A 415 5.75 0.52 -6.12
C SER A 415 4.44 -0.11 -5.67
N ARG A 416 3.38 0.00 -6.49
CA ARG A 416 2.09 -0.67 -6.24
C ARG A 416 2.22 -2.20 -6.19
N ASN A 417 3.29 -2.77 -6.74
CA ASN A 417 3.59 -4.20 -6.67
C ASN A 417 4.78 -4.45 -5.73
N HIS A 418 4.51 -4.90 -4.51
CA HIS A 418 5.53 -5.14 -3.49
C HIS A 418 6.50 -6.27 -3.87
N GLU A 419 6.12 -7.20 -4.74
CA GLU A 419 6.99 -8.29 -5.23
C GLU A 419 8.10 -7.72 -6.12
N GLY A 420 7.72 -6.84 -7.06
CA GLY A 420 8.67 -6.08 -7.86
C GLY A 420 9.55 -5.15 -7.01
N THR A 421 8.97 -4.42 -6.05
CA THR A 421 9.74 -3.55 -5.14
C THR A 421 10.74 -4.36 -4.30
N THR A 422 10.33 -5.50 -3.76
CA THR A 422 11.22 -6.38 -2.98
C THR A 422 12.36 -6.90 -3.86
N ALA A 423 12.08 -7.31 -5.09
CA ALA A 423 13.11 -7.76 -6.03
C ALA A 423 14.12 -6.64 -6.33
N ILE A 424 13.66 -5.40 -6.50
CA ILE A 424 14.51 -4.22 -6.74
C ILE A 424 15.38 -3.90 -5.52
N LEU A 425 14.85 -3.97 -4.31
CA LEU A 425 15.61 -3.67 -3.10
C LEU A 425 16.62 -4.75 -2.72
N THR A 426 16.36 -6.01 -3.11
CA THR A 426 17.20 -7.16 -2.73
C THR A 426 18.13 -7.63 -3.84
N GLY A 427 17.81 -7.35 -5.11
CA GLY A 427 18.41 -8.01 -6.26
C GLY A 427 18.07 -9.50 -6.36
N GLU A 428 17.15 -10.01 -5.53
CA GLU A 428 16.77 -11.42 -5.50
C GLU A 428 15.54 -11.67 -6.38
N SER A 429 15.78 -12.12 -7.62
CA SER A 429 14.78 -12.73 -8.52
C SER A 429 15.49 -13.30 -9.75
N GLY A 430 14.79 -14.08 -10.57
CA GLY A 430 15.35 -14.54 -11.84
C GLY A 430 15.50 -13.40 -12.87
N PRO A 431 16.35 -13.60 -13.89
CA PRO A 431 16.58 -12.60 -14.94
C PRO A 431 15.31 -12.26 -15.73
N GLU A 432 14.31 -13.13 -15.74
CA GLU A 432 12.99 -12.86 -16.31
C GLU A 432 12.24 -11.73 -15.59
N ILE A 433 12.49 -11.50 -14.30
CA ILE A 433 11.92 -10.40 -13.52
C ILE A 433 12.89 -9.22 -13.49
N LEU A 434 14.10 -9.37 -12.93
CA LEU A 434 15.00 -8.23 -12.72
C LEU A 434 15.80 -7.81 -13.95
N GLY A 435 15.91 -8.66 -14.98
CA GLY A 435 16.88 -8.51 -16.04
C GLY A 435 18.29 -8.92 -15.63
N ASP A 436 19.13 -9.22 -16.61
CA ASP A 436 20.52 -9.62 -16.38
C ASP A 436 21.35 -8.44 -15.83
N GLY A 437 22.16 -8.69 -14.80
CA GLY A 437 23.16 -7.74 -14.31
C GLY A 437 22.62 -6.59 -13.46
N TYR A 438 21.38 -6.69 -12.97
CA TYR A 438 20.84 -5.70 -12.02
C TYR A 438 21.58 -5.77 -10.68
N HIS A 439 21.94 -4.61 -10.16
CA HIS A 439 22.70 -4.45 -8.92
C HIS A 439 22.03 -3.38 -8.03
N PRO A 440 21.35 -3.78 -6.93
CA PRO A 440 20.53 -2.88 -6.12
C PRO A 440 21.38 -1.80 -5.42
N ASP A 441 22.57 -2.16 -4.99
CA ASP A 441 23.57 -1.32 -4.35
C ASP A 441 24.05 -0.16 -5.25
N THR A 442 24.16 -0.36 -6.55
CA THR A 442 24.56 0.71 -7.48
C THR A 442 23.36 1.51 -7.99
N ALA A 443 22.23 0.84 -8.26
CA ALA A 443 21.05 1.48 -8.85
C ALA A 443 20.32 2.42 -7.86
N MET A 444 20.26 2.06 -6.57
CA MET A 444 19.51 2.84 -5.57
C MET A 444 20.23 4.09 -5.07
N LEU A 445 21.55 4.18 -5.25
CA LEU A 445 22.38 5.20 -4.62
C LEU A 445 21.93 6.62 -4.97
N SER A 446 21.67 6.90 -6.26
CA SER A 446 21.20 8.22 -6.70
C SER A 446 19.85 8.61 -6.11
N LEU A 447 18.94 7.64 -5.89
CA LEU A 447 17.64 7.91 -5.26
C LEU A 447 17.81 8.22 -3.77
N LEU A 448 18.73 7.54 -3.07
CA LEU A 448 19.00 7.77 -1.65
C LEU A 448 19.68 9.13 -1.37
N GLN A 449 20.42 9.66 -2.34
CA GLN A 449 21.08 10.98 -2.25
C GLN A 449 20.20 12.13 -2.76
N ARG A 450 19.06 11.80 -3.40
CA ARG A 450 18.21 12.79 -4.05
C ARG A 450 17.49 13.65 -3.01
N GLU A 451 17.69 14.96 -3.09
CA GLU A 451 16.83 15.95 -2.45
C GLU A 451 15.68 16.29 -3.41
N SER A 452 14.44 16.04 -3.01
CA SER A 452 13.29 16.36 -3.85
C SER A 452 13.08 17.88 -3.92
N SER A 453 12.76 18.39 -5.11
CA SER A 453 12.36 19.78 -5.27
C SER A 453 10.93 20.05 -4.77
N ASP A 454 10.09 19.01 -4.73
CA ASP A 454 8.75 19.00 -4.13
C ASP A 454 8.75 18.22 -2.80
N PRO A 455 8.52 18.89 -1.65
CA PRO A 455 8.43 18.22 -0.35
C PRO A 455 7.24 17.26 -0.21
N ASN A 456 6.32 17.20 -1.18
CA ASN A 456 5.20 16.24 -1.22
C ASN A 456 5.44 15.01 -2.12
N SER A 457 6.62 14.87 -2.74
CA SER A 457 6.97 13.70 -3.56
C SER A 457 8.05 12.81 -2.89
N PRO A 458 7.75 12.10 -1.77
CA PRO A 458 8.69 11.16 -1.17
C PRO A 458 8.68 9.83 -1.94
N LEU A 459 9.43 9.78 -3.03
CA LEU A 459 9.57 8.62 -3.92
C LEU A 459 9.95 7.33 -3.19
N LEU A 460 10.85 7.44 -2.21
CA LEU A 460 11.26 6.28 -1.42
C LEU A 460 10.12 5.77 -0.54
N GLY A 461 9.25 6.67 -0.04
CA GLY A 461 8.06 6.29 0.72
C GLY A 461 7.11 5.41 -0.10
N ALA A 462 6.91 5.73 -1.39
CA ALA A 462 6.14 4.85 -2.29
C ALA A 462 6.69 3.41 -2.29
N MET A 463 8.02 3.25 -2.26
CA MET A 463 8.67 1.94 -2.21
C MET A 463 8.64 1.28 -0.82
N THR A 464 8.57 2.05 0.28
CA THR A 464 8.86 1.54 1.62
C THR A 464 7.72 1.62 2.64
N ASP A 465 6.70 2.45 2.44
CA ASP A 465 5.66 2.74 3.45
C ASP A 465 4.85 1.51 3.87
N TRP A 466 4.74 0.51 2.99
CA TRP A 466 4.05 -0.75 3.29
C TRP A 466 4.86 -1.69 4.19
N ILE A 467 6.18 -1.49 4.31
CA ILE A 467 7.08 -2.39 5.04
C ILE A 467 6.70 -2.46 6.53
N PRO A 468 6.51 -1.33 7.25
CA PRO A 468 6.14 -1.37 8.65
C PRO A 468 4.76 -1.97 8.90
N GLU A 469 3.80 -1.67 8.03
CA GLU A 469 2.43 -2.19 8.13
C GLU A 469 2.39 -3.71 8.00
N ASN A 470 3.21 -4.26 7.11
CA ASN A 470 3.26 -5.69 6.83
C ASN A 470 4.28 -6.45 7.68
N ALA A 471 5.10 -5.80 8.52
CA ALA A 471 6.20 -6.44 9.25
C ALA A 471 5.78 -7.51 10.28
N HIS A 472 4.50 -7.54 10.65
CA HIS A 472 3.99 -8.34 11.77
C HIS A 472 2.82 -9.25 11.37
N VAL A 473 2.76 -10.42 12.00
CA VAL A 473 1.58 -11.31 11.96
C VAL A 473 0.69 -11.00 13.16
N THR A 474 -0.52 -10.56 12.89
CA THR A 474 -1.50 -10.02 13.87
C THR A 474 -2.73 -10.92 14.03
N VAL A 475 -2.70 -12.14 13.51
CA VAL A 475 -3.80 -13.10 13.66
C VAL A 475 -3.24 -14.45 14.12
N PRO A 476 -4.00 -15.25 14.87
CA PRO A 476 -3.52 -16.54 15.33
C PRO A 476 -3.44 -17.57 14.17
N PRO A 477 -2.66 -18.66 14.31
CA PRO A 477 -2.43 -19.64 13.24
C PRO A 477 -3.68 -20.29 12.64
N GLU A 478 -4.77 -20.35 13.40
CA GLU A 478 -6.06 -20.86 12.96
C GLU A 478 -6.89 -19.89 12.11
N HIS A 479 -6.49 -18.62 12.01
CA HIS A 479 -7.20 -17.60 11.24
C HIS A 479 -6.99 -17.79 9.73
N PRO A 480 -8.02 -17.64 8.87
CA PRO A 480 -7.89 -17.79 7.42
C PRO A 480 -6.79 -16.92 6.79
N ASP A 481 -6.60 -15.71 7.31
CA ASP A 481 -5.63 -14.73 6.78
C ASP A 481 -4.20 -14.92 7.31
N HIS A 482 -3.95 -15.87 8.21
CA HIS A 482 -2.65 -16.06 8.84
C HIS A 482 -1.53 -16.28 7.82
N GLN A 483 -1.75 -17.15 6.83
CA GLN A 483 -0.73 -17.44 5.82
C GLN A 483 -0.42 -16.20 4.97
N ALA A 484 -1.44 -15.43 4.58
CA ALA A 484 -1.24 -14.21 3.82
C ALA A 484 -0.40 -13.18 4.60
N GLN A 485 -0.66 -13.01 5.91
CA GLN A 485 0.15 -12.13 6.76
C GLN A 485 1.58 -12.66 6.96
N VAL A 486 1.78 -13.98 7.06
CA VAL A 486 3.14 -14.58 7.11
C VAL A 486 3.92 -14.28 5.84
N ASP A 487 3.28 -14.40 4.68
CA ASP A 487 3.90 -14.14 3.39
C ASP A 487 4.25 -12.65 3.26
N GLN A 488 3.33 -11.75 3.65
CA GLN A 488 3.53 -10.29 3.70
C GLN A 488 4.66 -9.89 4.66
N ALA A 489 4.71 -10.44 5.87
CA ALA A 489 5.77 -10.17 6.84
C ALA A 489 7.13 -10.69 6.39
N THR A 490 7.16 -11.85 5.74
CA THR A 490 8.39 -12.37 5.15
C THR A 490 8.89 -11.46 4.04
N GLN A 491 7.99 -10.97 3.20
CA GLN A 491 8.31 -10.04 2.11
C GLN A 491 8.81 -8.69 2.64
N ALA A 492 8.12 -8.10 3.61
CA ALA A 492 8.51 -6.86 4.28
C ALA A 492 9.92 -6.98 4.89
N GLY A 493 10.21 -8.09 5.57
CA GLY A 493 11.53 -8.34 6.13
C GLY A 493 12.63 -8.46 5.07
N ARG A 494 12.36 -9.10 3.94
CA ARG A 494 13.34 -9.17 2.83
C ARG A 494 13.61 -7.79 2.22
N ALA A 495 12.56 -7.00 1.98
CA ALA A 495 12.70 -5.64 1.48
C ALA A 495 13.50 -4.75 2.44
N ALA A 496 13.17 -4.80 3.73
CA ALA A 496 13.91 -4.12 4.80
C ALA A 496 15.37 -4.58 4.86
N ARG A 497 15.64 -5.89 4.68
CA ARG A 497 17.01 -6.41 4.65
C ARG A 497 17.79 -5.87 3.44
N GLY A 498 17.19 -5.88 2.27
CA GLY A 498 17.79 -5.31 1.06
C GLY A 498 18.19 -3.85 1.23
N LEU A 499 17.33 -3.03 1.84
CA LEU A 499 17.66 -1.64 2.21
C LEU A 499 18.86 -1.55 3.15
N ALA A 500 18.89 -2.37 4.20
CA ALA A 500 20.01 -2.41 5.13
C ALA A 500 21.33 -2.79 4.44
N ASP A 501 21.30 -3.76 3.51
CA ASP A 501 22.47 -4.20 2.74
C ASP A 501 22.94 -3.11 1.75
N ILE A 502 22.04 -2.44 1.03
CA ILE A 502 22.36 -1.32 0.13
C ILE A 502 23.08 -0.18 0.87
N ILE A 503 22.66 0.11 2.10
CA ILE A 503 23.20 1.22 2.89
C ILE A 503 24.52 0.85 3.56
N SER A 504 24.64 -0.39 4.04
CA SER A 504 25.82 -0.85 4.78
C SER A 504 26.94 -1.38 3.89
N THR A 505 26.69 -1.64 2.61
CA THR A 505 27.73 -2.17 1.71
C THR A 505 28.90 -1.20 1.58
N THR A 506 30.09 -1.79 1.57
CA THR A 506 31.38 -1.10 1.39
C THR A 506 32.07 -1.49 0.09
N ASN A 507 31.45 -2.39 -0.68
CA ASN A 507 32.01 -2.94 -1.90
C ASN A 507 30.86 -3.21 -2.88
N SER A 508 30.27 -2.12 -3.37
CA SER A 508 29.22 -2.18 -4.37
C SER A 508 29.73 -2.75 -5.69
N ALA A 509 28.83 -3.18 -6.58
CA ALA A 509 29.20 -3.81 -7.86
C ALA A 509 30.10 -2.94 -8.76
N ASP A 510 29.99 -1.62 -8.66
CA ASP A 510 30.81 -0.63 -9.37
C ASP A 510 32.11 -0.26 -8.62
N GLY A 511 32.33 -0.82 -7.43
CA GLY A 511 33.45 -0.50 -6.53
C GLY A 511 33.16 0.62 -5.53
N THR A 512 31.96 1.22 -5.56
CA THR A 512 31.58 2.28 -4.64
C THR A 512 31.44 1.76 -3.21
N ASN A 513 31.84 2.58 -2.23
CA ASN A 513 31.56 2.34 -0.82
C ASN A 513 30.31 3.14 -0.42
N ASN A 514 29.13 2.51 -0.56
CA ASN A 514 27.85 3.18 -0.30
C ASN A 514 27.77 3.73 1.13
N TYR A 515 28.22 2.97 2.13
CA TYR A 515 28.27 3.41 3.52
C TYR A 515 29.00 4.75 3.66
N GLN A 516 30.19 4.87 3.05
CA GLN A 516 30.97 6.10 3.13
C GLN A 516 30.31 7.25 2.36
N VAL A 517 29.79 6.98 1.16
CA VAL A 517 29.12 8.00 0.34
C VAL A 517 27.90 8.57 1.06
N LEU A 518 27.04 7.70 1.60
CA LEU A 518 25.80 8.08 2.27
C LEU A 518 26.06 8.75 3.63
N LEU A 519 27.09 8.33 4.38
CA LEU A 519 27.44 8.93 5.66
C LEU A 519 28.11 10.31 5.51
N SER A 520 29.07 10.43 4.61
CA SER A 520 29.96 11.60 4.54
C SER A 520 29.57 12.61 3.46
N GLY A 521 28.74 12.21 2.50
CA GLY A 521 28.53 12.97 1.27
C GLY A 521 29.81 13.15 0.45
N LYS A 522 30.83 12.31 0.63
CA LYS A 522 32.07 12.38 -0.16
C LYS A 522 32.23 11.09 -0.94
N ASN A 523 32.18 11.18 -2.26
CA ASN A 523 32.60 10.09 -3.13
C ASN A 523 34.08 10.28 -3.52
N PRO A 524 35.01 9.42 -3.07
CA PRO A 524 36.44 9.55 -3.39
C PRO A 524 36.79 9.36 -4.87
N ASP A 525 35.88 8.76 -5.67
CA ASP A 525 36.05 8.56 -7.11
C ASP A 525 35.40 9.65 -7.97
N ASP A 526 34.78 10.67 -7.34
CA ASP A 526 34.15 11.76 -8.07
C ASP A 526 35.19 12.74 -8.65
N LEU A 527 35.08 12.98 -9.95
CA LEU A 527 35.92 13.91 -10.73
C LEU A 527 35.51 15.38 -10.53
N GLY A 528 34.82 15.70 -9.43
CA GLY A 528 34.30 17.02 -9.11
C GLY A 528 33.02 17.37 -9.86
N THR A 529 32.16 16.39 -10.13
CA THR A 529 30.88 16.55 -10.84
C THR A 529 29.66 16.26 -9.97
N LEU A 530 29.81 15.57 -8.86
CA LEU A 530 28.79 15.41 -7.85
C LEU A 530 28.99 16.51 -6.81
N ASP A 531 28.03 17.44 -6.70
CA ASP A 531 27.76 18.04 -5.39
C ASP A 531 27.20 16.91 -4.51
N SER A 532 28.04 15.96 -4.08
CA SER A 532 27.59 14.77 -3.36
C SER A 532 27.07 15.19 -1.99
N ALA A 533 25.75 15.27 -1.85
CA ALA A 533 25.12 15.22 -0.54
C ALA A 533 25.24 13.78 0.00
N GLY A 534 25.23 13.61 1.32
CA GLY A 534 25.05 12.30 1.94
C GLY A 534 23.67 11.72 1.59
N MET A 535 23.18 10.77 2.39
CA MET A 535 21.76 10.42 2.30
C MET A 535 20.89 11.66 2.52
N SER A 536 19.86 11.87 1.70
CA SER A 536 18.96 13.00 1.89
C SER A 536 18.15 12.85 3.19
N PRO A 537 17.70 13.95 3.82
CA PRO A 537 16.86 13.89 5.02
C PRO A 537 15.58 13.07 4.80
N GLU A 538 14.92 13.26 3.65
CA GLU A 538 13.70 12.55 3.30
C GLU A 538 13.95 11.04 3.15
N ALA A 539 15.01 10.66 2.43
CA ALA A 539 15.38 9.25 2.29
C ALA A 539 15.75 8.64 3.65
N SER A 540 16.52 9.35 4.48
CA SER A 540 16.91 8.90 5.82
C SER A 540 15.68 8.60 6.68
N LYS A 541 14.68 9.48 6.66
CA LYS A 541 13.45 9.29 7.42
C LYS A 541 12.65 8.08 6.93
N GLN A 542 12.47 7.95 5.62
CA GLN A 542 11.71 6.85 5.01
C GLN A 542 12.36 5.48 5.28
N VAL A 543 13.68 5.40 5.14
CA VAL A 543 14.41 4.17 5.49
C VAL A 543 14.31 3.90 6.99
N ALA A 544 14.44 4.91 7.85
CA ALA A 544 14.32 4.74 9.29
C ALA A 544 12.94 4.20 9.68
N GLU A 545 11.86 4.71 9.08
CA GLU A 545 10.49 4.20 9.28
C GLU A 545 10.36 2.75 8.80
N ALA A 546 10.89 2.42 7.62
CA ALA A 546 10.89 1.06 7.07
C ALA A 546 11.65 0.03 7.93
N LEU A 547 12.80 0.43 8.50
CA LEU A 547 13.66 -0.45 9.31
C LEU A 547 13.26 -0.50 10.78
N GLN A 548 12.43 0.43 11.25
CA GLN A 548 12.02 0.56 12.65
C GLN A 548 11.52 -0.75 13.29
N PRO A 549 10.67 -1.57 12.62
CA PRO A 549 10.21 -2.84 13.19
C PRO A 549 11.31 -3.91 13.31
N PHE A 550 12.41 -3.76 12.57
CA PHE A 550 13.47 -4.75 12.41
C PHE A 550 14.74 -4.42 13.22
N VAL A 551 14.72 -3.44 14.12
CA VAL A 551 15.88 -3.08 14.97
C VAL A 551 16.42 -4.25 15.81
N GLY A 552 15.55 -5.16 16.28
CA GLY A 552 15.97 -6.39 16.93
C GLY A 552 16.71 -7.33 15.97
N LYS A 553 16.32 -7.36 14.70
CA LYS A 553 16.96 -8.19 13.66
C LYS A 553 18.36 -7.72 13.31
N LEU A 554 18.60 -6.40 13.30
CA LEU A 554 19.94 -5.84 13.13
C LEU A 554 20.94 -6.38 14.15
N VAL A 555 20.47 -6.76 15.35
CA VAL A 555 21.32 -7.32 16.43
C VAL A 555 21.27 -8.85 16.57
N GLY A 556 20.73 -9.54 15.55
CA GLY A 556 20.65 -10.99 15.49
C GLY A 556 19.57 -11.61 16.39
N MET A 557 18.53 -10.85 16.75
CA MET A 557 17.40 -11.34 17.52
C MET A 557 16.56 -12.34 16.69
N PRO A 558 16.21 -13.52 17.23
CA PRO A 558 15.43 -14.52 16.49
C PRO A 558 13.99 -14.04 16.24
N ASP A 559 13.34 -14.60 15.23
CA ASP A 559 12.00 -14.20 14.73
C ASP A 559 10.92 -14.23 15.83
N ASP A 560 10.96 -15.26 16.68
CA ASP A 560 10.00 -15.45 17.78
C ASP A 560 10.12 -14.38 18.87
N LEU A 561 11.34 -13.87 19.07
CA LEU A 561 11.59 -12.78 20.01
C LEU A 561 11.32 -11.43 19.36
N ALA A 562 11.78 -11.17 18.13
CA ALA A 562 11.60 -9.90 17.42
C ALA A 562 10.15 -9.63 16.99
N GLY A 563 9.36 -10.69 16.78
CA GLY A 563 7.99 -10.60 16.26
C GLY A 563 7.93 -10.17 14.79
N THR A 564 9.03 -10.33 14.05
CA THR A 564 9.15 -10.03 12.62
C THR A 564 9.76 -11.21 11.87
N LEU A 565 9.45 -11.31 10.57
CA LEU A 565 9.86 -12.43 9.70
C LEU A 565 10.72 -11.93 8.54
N GLY A 566 11.41 -12.85 7.85
CA GLY A 566 12.03 -12.60 6.53
C GLY A 566 13.32 -11.79 6.47
N PHE A 567 13.65 -11.00 7.50
CA PHE A 567 14.84 -10.13 7.53
C PHE A 567 16.18 -10.89 7.63
N GLY A 568 16.16 -12.10 8.19
CA GLY A 568 17.37 -12.87 8.53
C GLY A 568 17.96 -12.48 9.89
N ASN A 569 19.03 -13.20 10.30
CA ASN A 569 19.71 -13.05 11.60
C ASN A 569 21.25 -12.93 11.45
N ASP A 570 21.72 -12.69 10.23
CA ASP A 570 23.12 -12.70 9.81
C ASP A 570 23.70 -11.29 9.60
N VAL A 571 22.97 -10.22 9.94
CA VAL A 571 23.56 -8.87 10.05
C VAL A 571 24.64 -8.91 11.11
N GLY A 572 25.86 -8.51 10.76
CA GLY A 572 26.97 -8.43 11.68
C GLY A 572 27.00 -7.13 12.49
N PRO A 573 27.84 -7.04 13.54
CA PRO A 573 28.00 -5.82 14.33
C PRO A 573 28.47 -4.61 13.50
N LYS A 574 29.29 -4.78 12.46
CA LYS A 574 29.68 -3.63 11.62
C LYS A 574 28.50 -3.12 10.82
N ASP A 575 27.75 -4.01 10.16
CA ASP A 575 26.64 -3.61 9.31
C ASP A 575 25.53 -2.93 10.12
N ALA A 576 25.23 -3.41 11.34
CA ALA A 576 24.30 -2.73 12.23
C ALA A 576 24.73 -1.29 12.56
N VAL A 577 26.02 -1.08 12.89
CA VAL A 577 26.56 0.26 13.17
C VAL A 577 26.56 1.14 11.90
N ARG A 578 26.85 0.57 10.72
CA ARG A 578 26.82 1.29 9.44
C ARG A 578 25.42 1.82 9.13
N VAL A 579 24.39 0.97 9.20
CA VAL A 579 22.99 1.37 8.97
C VAL A 579 22.59 2.48 9.94
N LEU A 580 22.78 2.28 11.25
CA LEU A 580 22.36 3.25 12.25
C LEU A 580 23.11 4.58 12.15
N SER A 581 24.39 4.57 11.77
CA SER A 581 25.17 5.80 11.63
C SER A 581 24.77 6.62 10.42
N VAL A 582 24.52 5.99 9.27
CA VAL A 582 23.99 6.68 8.07
C VAL A 582 22.64 7.33 8.38
N LEU A 583 21.71 6.60 9.00
CA LEU A 583 20.40 7.14 9.37
C LEU A 583 20.47 8.22 10.47
N SER A 584 21.56 8.27 11.23
CA SER A 584 21.75 9.28 12.27
C SER A 584 22.26 10.63 11.75
N THR A 585 22.53 10.72 10.44
CA THR A 585 22.90 11.98 9.77
C THR A 585 21.74 12.97 9.78
N ASP A 586 20.51 12.48 9.66
CA ASP A 586 19.27 13.25 9.85
C ASP A 586 18.75 13.14 11.30
N PRO A 587 18.41 14.25 11.98
CA PRO A 587 17.92 14.22 13.36
C PRO A 587 16.59 13.48 13.58
N ASP A 588 15.66 13.50 12.62
CA ASP A 588 14.34 12.88 12.76
C ASP A 588 14.45 11.37 12.51
N ALA A 589 15.15 10.97 11.45
CA ALA A 589 15.51 9.58 11.19
C ALA A 589 16.28 8.97 12.37
N SER A 590 17.23 9.70 12.95
CA SER A 590 17.98 9.30 14.14
C SER A 590 17.06 9.01 15.32
N GLN A 591 16.06 9.86 15.57
CA GLN A 591 15.09 9.64 16.65
C GLN A 591 14.21 8.41 16.40
N ILE A 592 13.79 8.18 15.15
CA ILE A 592 12.96 7.03 14.77
C ILE A 592 13.72 5.73 15.00
N ILE A 593 14.88 5.56 14.36
CA ILE A 593 15.57 4.27 14.35
C ILE A 593 16.26 3.98 15.69
N ASN A 594 16.94 4.98 16.28
CA ASN A 594 17.61 4.78 17.56
C ASN A 594 16.59 4.71 18.71
N GLY A 595 15.51 5.49 18.64
CA GLY A 595 14.42 5.40 19.61
C GLY A 595 13.76 4.02 19.60
N ALA A 596 13.55 3.44 18.42
CA ALA A 596 13.04 2.09 18.31
C ALA A 596 14.00 1.02 18.84
N ALA A 597 15.30 1.12 18.55
CA ALA A 597 16.30 0.20 19.08
C ALA A 597 16.36 0.24 20.62
N LEU A 598 16.29 1.44 21.22
CA LEU A 598 16.26 1.60 22.67
C LEU A 598 14.93 1.12 23.27
N ALA A 599 13.80 1.36 22.61
CA ALA A 599 12.50 0.84 23.02
C ALA A 599 12.48 -0.69 23.02
N GLU A 600 13.05 -1.30 21.98
CA GLU A 600 13.17 -2.75 21.84
C GLU A 600 14.13 -3.34 22.88
N SER A 601 15.21 -2.63 23.24
CA SER A 601 16.06 -2.99 24.39
C SER A 601 15.26 -3.03 25.70
N GLN A 602 14.44 -2.00 25.97
CA GLN A 602 13.58 -1.97 27.16
C GLN A 602 12.49 -3.05 27.14
N ARG A 603 11.99 -3.40 25.94
CA ARG A 603 11.04 -4.50 25.79
C ARG A 603 11.64 -5.82 26.26
N MET A 604 12.95 -6.05 26.10
CA MET A 604 13.63 -7.25 26.62
C MET A 604 13.53 -7.36 28.15
N ASP A 605 13.61 -6.23 28.86
CA ASP A 605 13.43 -6.22 30.32
C ASP A 605 12.03 -6.72 30.71
N LYS A 606 11.01 -6.28 29.95
CA LYS A 606 9.61 -6.70 30.13
C LYS A 606 9.40 -8.17 29.76
N VAL A 607 9.98 -8.62 28.64
CA VAL A 607 9.91 -10.02 28.19
C VAL A 607 10.49 -10.95 29.23
N PHE A 608 11.63 -10.60 29.83
CA PHE A 608 12.29 -11.42 30.83
C PHE A 608 11.36 -11.74 32.01
N VAL A 609 10.60 -10.75 32.50
CA VAL A 609 9.76 -10.89 33.70
C VAL A 609 8.34 -11.37 33.43
N THR A 610 7.93 -11.42 32.17
CA THR A 610 6.55 -11.75 31.78
C THR A 610 6.40 -13.24 31.44
N PRO A 611 5.71 -14.04 32.28
CA PRO A 611 5.62 -15.48 32.07
C PRO A 611 4.87 -15.82 30.79
N GLY A 612 5.37 -16.81 30.05
CA GLY A 612 4.72 -17.33 28.84
C GLY A 612 5.13 -16.64 27.54
N MET A 613 5.96 -15.58 27.60
CA MET A 613 6.61 -15.02 26.41
C MET A 613 7.82 -15.86 25.97
N PRO A 614 8.13 -15.90 24.66
CA PRO A 614 9.43 -16.37 24.18
C PRO A 614 10.56 -15.59 24.87
N GLY A 615 11.50 -16.31 25.50
CA GLY A 615 12.61 -15.70 26.27
C GLY A 615 12.31 -15.39 27.74
N ALA A 616 11.08 -15.61 28.24
CA ALA A 616 10.75 -15.34 29.63
C ALA A 616 11.64 -16.12 30.61
N GLY A 617 12.29 -15.39 31.53
CA GLY A 617 13.21 -15.94 32.52
C GLY A 617 14.51 -16.52 31.95
N ASP A 618 14.83 -16.26 30.68
CA ASP A 618 16.09 -16.63 30.04
C ASP A 618 17.10 -15.47 30.13
N PRO A 619 18.20 -15.59 30.90
CA PRO A 619 19.19 -14.53 31.03
C PRO A 619 19.83 -14.10 29.70
N ASP A 620 19.86 -15.02 28.74
CA ASP A 620 20.55 -14.83 27.46
C ASP A 620 19.91 -13.75 26.59
N ILE A 621 18.61 -13.43 26.78
CA ILE A 621 17.97 -12.36 26.00
C ILE A 621 18.56 -10.97 26.32
N GLY A 622 19.24 -10.84 27.47
CA GLY A 622 19.97 -9.63 27.84
C GLY A 622 21.06 -9.25 26.83
N ARG A 623 21.62 -10.21 26.08
CA ARG A 623 22.62 -9.90 25.05
C ARG A 623 22.04 -9.02 23.94
N TYR A 624 20.77 -9.19 23.59
CA TYR A 624 20.13 -8.39 22.54
C TYR A 624 19.90 -6.96 23.00
N ALA A 625 19.50 -6.77 24.27
CA ALA A 625 19.46 -5.45 24.90
C ALA A 625 20.83 -4.76 24.87
N ASN A 626 21.90 -5.48 25.26
CA ASN A 626 23.28 -4.95 25.21
C ASN A 626 23.69 -4.53 23.79
N ARG A 627 23.42 -5.37 22.79
CA ARG A 627 23.79 -5.12 21.39
C ARG A 627 23.07 -3.89 20.81
N MET A 628 21.79 -3.71 21.10
CA MET A 628 21.02 -2.53 20.62
C MET A 628 21.57 -1.24 21.23
N GLU A 629 21.75 -1.21 22.55
CA GLU A 629 22.30 -0.04 23.24
C GLU A 629 23.72 0.28 22.77
N TRP A 630 24.56 -0.76 22.58
CA TRP A 630 25.91 -0.61 22.05
C TRP A 630 25.90 -0.07 20.63
N ALA A 631 25.11 -0.65 19.72
CA ALA A 631 25.07 -0.25 18.32
C ALA A 631 24.62 1.20 18.14
N VAL A 632 23.59 1.64 18.88
CA VAL A 632 23.16 3.06 18.90
C VAL A 632 24.29 3.96 19.41
N THR A 633 25.01 3.53 20.45
CA THR A 633 26.07 4.34 21.08
C THR A 633 27.23 4.57 20.12
N GLU A 634 27.63 3.52 19.41
CA GLU A 634 28.71 3.57 18.43
C GLU A 634 28.27 4.30 17.14
N ALA A 635 27.01 4.12 16.71
CA ALA A 635 26.48 4.80 15.54
C ALA A 635 26.44 6.33 15.70
N LEU A 636 25.89 6.83 16.83
CA LEU A 636 25.88 8.26 17.13
C LEU A 636 27.29 8.83 17.31
N ALA A 637 28.22 8.04 17.86
CA ALA A 637 29.62 8.46 17.95
C ALA A 637 30.27 8.59 16.56
N THR A 638 29.96 7.64 15.66
CA THR A 638 30.50 7.57 14.31
C THR A 638 30.00 8.72 13.43
N GLU A 639 28.69 8.98 13.40
CA GLU A 639 28.13 10.09 12.62
C GLU A 639 28.67 11.46 13.08
N TYR A 640 28.69 11.69 14.39
CA TYR A 640 29.14 12.98 14.92
C TYR A 640 30.59 13.27 14.52
N SER A 641 31.42 12.23 14.59
CA SER A 641 32.84 12.29 14.26
C SER A 641 33.10 12.64 12.80
N GLU A 642 32.31 12.09 11.87
CA GLU A 642 32.39 12.44 10.45
C GLU A 642 32.00 13.90 10.20
N ARG A 643 31.03 14.42 10.96
CA ARG A 643 30.53 15.80 10.81
C ARG A 643 31.49 16.87 11.33
N THR A 644 32.14 16.65 12.48
CA THR A 644 32.94 17.70 13.16
C THR A 644 34.42 17.65 12.85
N GLY A 645 34.96 16.51 12.41
CA GLY A 645 36.39 16.33 12.15
C GLY A 645 37.31 16.47 13.38
N GLU A 646 36.77 16.73 14.58
CA GLU A 646 37.51 16.89 15.84
C GLU A 646 36.76 16.29 17.05
N ALA A 647 37.47 15.50 17.87
CA ALA A 647 36.93 14.65 18.94
C ALA A 647 36.70 15.32 20.33
N ARG A 648 36.53 16.65 20.40
CA ARG A 648 36.49 17.39 21.69
C ARG A 648 35.17 18.07 22.06
N ASP A 649 34.31 18.36 21.10
CA ASP A 649 32.94 18.85 21.34
C ASP A 649 31.91 17.68 21.49
N ASP A 650 32.40 16.44 21.40
CA ASP A 650 31.71 15.15 21.30
C ASP A 650 30.70 14.82 22.39
N ALA A 651 30.89 15.27 23.64
CA ALA A 651 30.13 14.72 24.75
C ALA A 651 28.72 15.33 24.90
N ALA A 652 28.58 16.64 24.67
CA ALA A 652 27.33 17.36 24.93
C ALA A 652 26.28 17.08 23.85
N ASP A 653 26.67 17.14 22.57
CA ASP A 653 25.76 16.88 21.44
C ASP A 653 25.43 15.39 21.31
N LYS A 654 26.39 14.48 21.54
CA LYS A 654 26.10 13.04 21.66
C LYS A 654 25.09 12.78 22.76
N SER A 655 25.28 13.40 23.93
CA SER A 655 24.33 13.29 25.03
C SER A 655 22.96 13.84 24.63
N ALA A 656 22.87 14.92 23.86
CA ALA A 656 21.60 15.48 23.40
C ALA A 656 20.87 14.56 22.41
N LYS A 657 21.57 14.02 21.40
CA LYS A 657 21.00 13.06 20.43
C LYS A 657 20.57 11.75 21.12
N TRP A 658 21.38 11.23 22.03
CA TRP A 658 21.02 10.07 22.85
C TRP A 658 19.77 10.33 23.69
N SER A 659 19.69 11.50 24.35
CA SER A 659 18.50 11.88 25.10
C SER A 659 17.26 12.01 24.23
N ALA A 660 17.39 12.53 23.00
CA ALA A 660 16.28 12.63 22.05
C ALA A 660 15.77 11.24 21.62
N ALA A 661 16.68 10.32 21.26
CA ALA A 661 16.34 8.94 20.94
C ALA A 661 15.67 8.23 22.13
N TYR A 662 16.18 8.45 23.35
CA TYR A 662 15.58 7.89 24.56
C TYR A 662 14.16 8.44 24.82
N THR A 663 13.94 9.74 24.68
CA THR A 663 12.59 10.34 24.77
C THR A 663 11.66 9.68 23.76
N ALA A 664 12.09 9.50 22.51
CA ALA A 664 11.32 8.79 21.50
C ALA A 664 11.01 7.35 21.93
N ALA A 665 11.97 6.63 22.51
CA ALA A 665 11.79 5.28 23.03
C ALA A 665 10.73 5.20 24.15
N GLN A 666 10.75 6.14 25.09
CA GLN A 666 9.75 6.23 26.17
C GLN A 666 8.35 6.50 25.62
N ILE A 667 8.26 7.34 24.60
CA ILE A 667 7.00 7.63 23.92
C ILE A 667 6.47 6.39 23.17
N MET A 668 7.35 5.67 22.46
CA MET A 668 7.01 4.44 21.72
C MET A 668 6.54 3.32 22.66
N THR A 669 7.29 3.07 23.76
CA THR A 669 6.92 2.08 24.77
C THR A 669 5.64 2.43 25.53
N GLY A 670 5.28 3.72 25.59
CA GLY A 670 4.02 4.22 26.15
C GLY A 670 2.85 4.27 25.17
N GLY A 671 3.06 3.97 23.87
CA GLY A 671 2.00 3.91 22.85
C GLY A 671 1.61 5.25 22.20
N PHE A 672 2.44 6.30 22.27
CA PHE A 672 2.09 7.66 21.81
C PHE A 672 3.11 8.31 20.85
N GLY A 673 3.77 7.53 19.98
CA GLY A 673 4.82 8.01 19.06
C GLY A 673 4.35 8.83 17.85
N PRO A 674 5.24 9.60 17.18
CA PRO A 674 4.91 10.32 15.95
C PRO A 674 4.60 9.36 14.78
N GLY A 675 3.64 9.76 13.94
CA GLY A 675 3.45 9.33 12.55
C GLY A 675 3.16 7.85 12.30
N GLY A 676 4.19 7.02 12.28
CA GLY A 676 4.11 5.57 12.04
C GLY A 676 4.29 4.71 13.30
N ALA A 677 5.00 5.20 14.32
CA ALA A 677 5.31 4.43 15.52
C ALA A 677 4.08 4.22 16.44
N ALA A 678 3.12 5.17 16.43
CA ALA A 678 1.83 4.99 17.09
C ALA A 678 0.94 3.96 16.39
N VAL A 679 1.06 3.82 15.06
CA VAL A 679 0.32 2.82 14.29
C VAL A 679 0.89 1.42 14.56
N ALA A 680 2.23 1.27 14.57
CA ALA A 680 2.89 0.02 14.95
C ALA A 680 2.57 -0.41 16.39
N ALA A 681 2.64 0.51 17.36
CA ALA A 681 2.27 0.20 18.75
C ALA A 681 0.77 -0.12 18.92
N ALA A 682 -0.12 0.48 18.11
CA ALA A 682 -1.56 0.22 18.14
C ALA A 682 -1.98 -1.06 17.35
N SER A 683 -1.17 -1.48 16.38
CA SER A 683 -1.39 -2.69 15.56
C SER A 683 -0.70 -3.95 16.13
N GLU A 684 -0.17 -3.87 17.36
CA GLU A 684 0.53 -4.96 18.06
C GLU A 684 -0.32 -5.69 19.15
N PRO A 685 -1.49 -6.31 18.85
CA PRO A 685 -2.16 -7.17 19.84
C PRO A 685 -1.43 -8.51 20.09
N PHE A 686 -0.38 -8.84 19.32
CA PHE A 686 0.32 -10.14 19.36
C PHE A 686 1.80 -10.10 19.76
N LYS A 687 2.44 -8.92 19.86
CA LYS A 687 3.55 -8.79 20.81
C LYS A 687 2.90 -8.80 22.18
N LEU A 688 2.94 -9.95 22.86
CA LEU A 688 2.23 -10.27 24.12
C LEU A 688 2.44 -9.28 25.31
N GLY A 689 3.01 -8.09 25.09
CA GLY A 689 3.40 -7.10 26.10
C GLY A 689 2.98 -5.64 25.83
N VAL A 690 2.11 -5.35 24.87
CA VAL A 690 1.51 -4.00 24.73
C VAL A 690 0.36 -3.86 25.72
N PHE A 691 0.68 -3.51 26.96
CA PHE A 691 -0.27 -3.24 28.04
C PHE A 691 -0.64 -1.75 28.11
N PRO A 692 -1.84 -1.39 28.59
CA PRO A 692 -2.26 0.00 28.73
C PRO A 692 -1.29 0.76 29.66
N PHE A 693 -0.59 1.74 29.09
CA PHE A 693 0.36 2.60 29.81
C PHE A 693 -0.30 3.93 30.21
N ASP A 694 0.21 4.56 31.26
CA ASP A 694 -0.21 5.90 31.68
C ASP A 694 0.70 6.94 30.99
N PRO A 695 0.19 7.81 30.10
CA PRO A 695 1.01 8.79 29.38
C PRO A 695 1.73 9.80 30.30
N GLU A 696 1.30 9.94 31.56
CA GLU A 696 1.98 10.77 32.56
C GLU A 696 3.23 10.11 33.18
N GLN A 697 3.47 8.82 32.92
CA GLN A 697 4.70 8.09 33.31
C GLN A 697 5.78 8.15 32.22
N VAL A 698 5.47 8.68 31.04
CA VAL A 698 6.45 8.99 30.01
C VAL A 698 7.25 10.20 30.49
N ASP A 699 8.58 10.10 30.46
CA ASP A 699 9.49 11.21 30.77
C ASP A 699 9.96 11.87 29.47
N PRO A 700 9.19 12.79 28.86
CA PRO A 700 9.70 13.53 27.72
C PRO A 700 10.82 14.45 28.22
N TYR A 701 12.06 14.08 27.90
CA TYR A 701 13.20 14.95 28.19
C TYR A 701 13.02 16.23 27.39
N ASP A 702 12.92 17.37 28.07
CA ASP A 702 12.87 18.70 27.47
C ASP A 702 14.31 19.18 27.23
N PRO A 703 14.85 19.10 25.99
CA PRO A 703 16.19 19.61 25.72
C PRO A 703 16.31 21.12 25.96
N LEU A 704 15.20 21.86 26.09
CA LEU A 704 15.17 23.32 26.28
C LEU A 704 15.17 23.77 27.75
N LYS A 705 14.99 22.86 28.72
CA LYS A 705 15.06 23.21 30.16
C LYS A 705 16.46 23.60 30.63
N TYR A 706 17.49 23.31 29.84
CA TYR A 706 18.87 23.76 30.05
C TYR A 706 19.35 24.71 28.96
N ASN A 707 18.52 25.70 28.59
CA ASN A 707 19.01 26.92 27.94
C ASN A 707 19.87 27.74 28.93
N LEU A 708 21.11 27.33 29.16
CA LEU A 708 22.11 28.24 29.73
C LEU A 708 22.37 29.32 28.69
N ARG A 709 21.86 30.53 28.95
CA ARG A 709 22.23 31.69 28.15
C ARG A 709 23.76 31.91 28.28
N PRO A 710 24.45 32.33 27.20
CA PRO A 710 25.90 32.59 27.24
C PRO A 710 26.34 33.60 28.32
N ASP A 711 25.42 34.46 28.79
CA ASP A 711 25.65 35.48 29.82
C ASP A 711 25.47 34.98 31.26
N GLN A 712 24.96 33.76 31.47
CA GLN A 712 24.85 33.12 32.78
C GLN A 712 26.06 32.24 33.13
N VAL A 713 27.02 32.11 32.21
CA VAL A 713 28.32 31.48 32.48
C VAL A 713 29.19 32.50 33.22
N GLY A 714 29.01 32.57 34.54
CA GLY A 714 29.98 33.22 35.41
C GLY A 714 31.38 32.62 35.20
N GLN A 715 32.42 33.35 35.61
CA GLN A 715 33.84 33.02 35.45
C GLN A 715 34.30 31.68 36.11
N TYR A 716 33.36 30.86 36.56
CA TYR A 716 33.52 29.50 37.03
C TYR A 716 32.86 28.57 36.02
N ASP A 717 33.74 27.97 35.22
CA ASP A 717 33.50 26.92 34.26
C ASP A 717 32.58 25.79 34.79
N PRO A 718 31.38 25.58 34.21
CA PRO A 718 30.52 24.45 34.54
C PRO A 718 31.08 23.10 34.04
N LEU A 719 32.20 23.10 33.29
CA LEU A 719 32.89 21.91 32.78
C LEU A 719 34.07 21.46 33.65
N THR A 720 34.42 22.17 34.73
CA THR A 720 35.41 21.70 35.73
C THR A 720 34.86 21.46 37.13
N ALA A 721 33.61 21.84 37.40
CA ALA A 721 32.87 21.18 38.48
C ALA A 721 32.53 19.76 38.02
N LYS A 722 32.68 18.77 38.90
CA LYS A 722 32.16 17.41 38.73
C LYS A 722 30.63 17.46 38.60
N GLY A 723 30.12 17.90 37.44
CA GLY A 723 28.71 17.97 37.09
C GLY A 723 28.19 16.56 36.82
N SER A 724 27.84 15.87 37.90
CA SER A 724 27.43 14.47 37.99
C SER A 724 25.96 14.21 37.68
N ASP A 725 25.25 15.19 37.11
CA ASP A 725 23.79 15.21 37.28
C ASP A 725 23.02 14.73 36.05
N PHE A 726 23.67 14.50 34.92
CA PHE A 726 23.16 13.63 33.86
C PHE A 726 24.28 12.76 33.29
N SER A 727 24.08 11.45 33.28
CA SER A 727 25.00 10.50 32.66
C SER A 727 24.21 9.50 31.86
N ALA A 728 24.43 9.48 30.54
CA ALA A 728 23.94 8.40 29.67
C ALA A 728 24.37 7.01 30.17
N THR A 729 25.33 6.92 31.11
CA THR A 729 25.84 5.67 31.70
C THR A 729 24.94 5.02 32.76
N THR A 730 23.80 5.62 33.15
CA THR A 730 22.82 4.97 34.07
C THR A 730 21.59 4.42 33.34
N PHE A 731 21.50 4.65 32.02
CA PHE A 731 20.47 4.05 31.19
C PHE A 731 20.85 2.61 30.85
N GLY A 732 19.88 1.69 30.89
CA GLY A 732 20.14 0.27 30.66
C GLY A 732 20.97 -0.38 31.76
N ASP A 733 21.25 0.31 32.88
CA ASP A 733 21.94 -0.29 34.03
C ASP A 733 21.00 -1.20 34.84
N LEU A 734 21.59 -2.05 35.69
CA LEU A 734 20.82 -2.94 36.54
C LEU A 734 19.69 -2.25 37.35
N ASN A 735 19.88 -1.00 37.81
CA ASN A 735 18.84 -0.30 38.59
C ASN A 735 17.67 0.13 37.70
N HIS A 736 17.96 0.58 36.48
CA HIS A 736 16.94 0.89 35.46
C HIS A 736 16.15 -0.37 35.09
N ARG A 737 16.84 -1.49 34.84
CA ARG A 737 16.19 -2.77 34.50
C ARG A 737 15.32 -3.29 35.65
N GLN A 738 15.77 -3.15 36.89
CA GLN A 738 14.96 -3.47 38.09
C GLN A 738 13.73 -2.59 38.20
N TYR A 739 13.86 -1.29 37.91
CA TYR A 739 12.74 -0.35 37.88
C TYR A 739 11.70 -0.78 36.81
N THR A 740 12.15 -1.07 35.58
CA THR A 740 11.27 -1.50 34.48
C THR A 740 10.57 -2.83 34.80
N ALA A 741 11.29 -3.79 35.37
CA ALA A 741 10.74 -5.07 35.83
C ALA A 741 9.65 -4.89 36.90
N LEU A 742 9.90 -4.02 37.88
CA LEU A 742 8.97 -3.73 38.96
C LEU A 742 7.70 -3.05 38.42
N LEU A 743 7.87 -2.05 37.56
CA LEU A 743 6.77 -1.36 36.88
C LEU A 743 5.89 -2.34 36.09
N GLU A 744 6.52 -3.20 35.28
CA GLU A 744 5.82 -4.17 34.43
C GLU A 744 5.02 -5.18 35.26
N LEU A 745 5.61 -5.74 36.30
CA LEU A 745 4.92 -6.69 37.19
C LEU A 745 3.80 -6.03 37.99
N THR A 746 3.91 -4.74 38.32
CA THR A 746 2.81 -3.98 38.91
C THR A 746 1.69 -3.73 37.90
N ASN A 747 2.01 -3.36 36.65
CA ASN A 747 1.02 -3.18 35.59
C ASN A 747 0.26 -4.49 35.27
N GLN A 748 0.93 -5.63 35.37
CA GLN A 748 0.30 -6.95 35.26
C GLN A 748 -0.53 -7.35 36.49
N GLY A 749 -0.56 -6.54 37.55
CA GLY A 749 -1.23 -6.85 38.81
C GLY A 749 -0.58 -7.97 39.63
N ARG A 750 0.66 -8.33 39.30
CA ARG A 750 1.45 -9.36 40.02
C ARG A 750 2.14 -8.78 41.25
N ILE A 751 2.36 -7.47 41.27
CA ILE A 751 2.84 -6.70 42.43
C ILE A 751 1.82 -5.60 42.71
N ASP A 752 1.34 -5.51 43.96
CA ASP A 752 0.49 -4.39 44.38
C ASP A 752 1.35 -3.11 44.51
N ILE A 753 0.92 -2.01 43.89
CA ILE A 753 1.58 -0.70 44.00
C ILE A 753 1.74 -0.25 45.47
N ASN A 754 0.87 -0.71 46.36
CA ASN A 754 0.97 -0.40 47.79
C ASN A 754 2.18 -1.07 48.46
N ASP A 755 2.63 -2.21 47.94
CA ASP A 755 3.79 -2.95 48.44
C ASP A 755 5.12 -2.40 47.88
N VAL A 756 5.07 -1.61 46.79
CA VAL A 756 6.22 -0.93 46.19
C VAL A 756 6.76 0.14 47.15
N PRO A 757 8.10 0.25 47.34
CA PRO A 757 8.67 1.25 48.25
C PRO A 757 8.30 2.70 47.90
N PRO A 758 8.10 3.60 48.89
CA PRO A 758 7.65 4.98 48.66
C PRO A 758 8.50 5.81 47.70
N GLU A 759 9.80 5.55 47.65
CA GLU A 759 10.77 6.23 46.78
C GLU A 759 10.50 6.01 45.29
N TYR A 760 9.91 4.88 44.90
CA TYR A 760 9.50 4.59 43.52
C TYR A 760 8.16 5.23 43.16
N LYS A 761 7.41 5.74 44.14
CA LYS A 761 6.03 6.21 43.96
C LYS A 761 5.96 7.73 43.92
N ASP A 762 5.02 8.23 43.13
CA ASP A 762 4.72 9.65 43.02
C ASP A 762 4.13 10.21 44.33
N ALA A 763 3.86 11.51 44.38
CA ALA A 763 3.30 12.16 45.57
C ALA A 763 1.89 11.63 45.95
N THR A 764 1.16 11.02 45.00
CA THR A 764 -0.16 10.43 45.25
C THR A 764 -0.06 9.02 45.84
N GLY A 765 1.09 8.35 45.67
CA GLY A 765 1.32 6.98 46.08
C GLY A 765 0.55 5.96 45.22
N GLN A 766 -0.08 6.41 44.14
CA GLN A 766 -0.91 5.57 43.26
C GLN A 766 -0.19 5.21 41.95
N ARG A 767 0.94 5.87 41.66
CA ARG A 767 1.70 5.69 40.41
C ARG A 767 3.19 5.62 40.70
N PHE A 768 3.93 5.04 39.77
CA PHE A 768 5.39 5.16 39.76
C PHE A 768 5.80 6.60 39.40
N LYS A 769 6.89 7.08 39.99
CA LYS A 769 7.66 8.22 39.47
C LYS A 769 8.34 7.84 38.17
N THR A 770 8.70 8.81 37.34
CA THR A 770 9.64 8.55 36.24
C THR A 770 10.97 8.02 36.81
N TYR A 771 11.72 7.24 36.00
CA TYR A 771 13.03 6.75 36.44
C TYR A 771 13.99 7.90 36.79
N THR A 772 13.92 9.02 36.06
CA THR A 772 14.72 10.22 36.32
C THR A 772 14.42 10.79 37.71
N ASP A 773 13.15 10.98 38.05
CA ASP A 773 12.73 11.49 39.37
C ASP A 773 13.12 10.53 40.51
N TYR A 774 12.90 9.23 40.29
CA TYR A 774 13.34 8.19 41.23
C TYR A 774 14.86 8.21 41.45
N SER A 775 15.65 8.30 40.36
CA SER A 775 17.11 8.29 40.44
C SER A 775 17.66 9.54 41.15
N ALA A 776 17.02 10.70 40.94
CA ALA A 776 17.36 11.95 41.60
C ALA A 776 17.09 11.87 43.12
N ASP A 777 15.95 11.31 43.50
CA ASP A 777 15.58 11.11 44.90
C ASP A 777 16.53 10.15 45.62
N ILE A 778 16.85 9.02 44.99
CA ILE A 778 17.76 8.01 45.57
C ILE A 778 19.20 8.52 45.68
N LYS A 779 19.69 9.31 44.71
CA LYS A 779 21.03 9.93 44.79
C LYS A 779 21.18 10.83 46.03
N GLY A 780 20.08 11.38 46.55
CA GLY A 780 20.03 12.21 47.77
C GLY A 780 20.00 11.43 49.09
N GLN A 781 19.77 10.12 49.08
CA GLN A 781 19.58 9.31 50.31
C GLN A 781 20.88 8.70 50.86
N PRO A 782 20.98 8.44 52.18
CA PRO A 782 22.05 7.62 52.78
C PRO A 782 22.20 6.24 52.14
N GLN A 783 23.42 5.71 52.05
CA GLN A 783 23.70 4.40 51.42
C GLN A 783 22.93 3.23 52.05
N GLU A 784 22.67 3.31 53.36
CA GLU A 784 21.89 2.30 54.10
C GLU A 784 20.45 2.22 53.59
N ASP A 785 19.81 3.37 53.35
CA ASP A 785 18.42 3.45 52.85
C ASP A 785 18.32 2.87 51.43
N ARG A 786 19.30 3.18 50.55
CA ARG A 786 19.35 2.61 49.19
C ARG A 786 19.48 1.09 49.18
N THR A 787 20.22 0.54 50.14
CA THR A 787 20.44 -0.90 50.26
C THR A 787 19.18 -1.62 50.74
N ASP A 788 18.43 -1.01 51.65
CA ASP A 788 17.15 -1.53 52.13
C ASP A 788 16.08 -1.51 51.01
N SER A 789 16.03 -0.45 50.22
CA SER A 789 15.17 -0.34 49.02
C SER A 789 15.44 -1.47 48.02
N ALA A 790 16.71 -1.69 47.67
CA ALA A 790 17.10 -2.75 46.73
C ALA A 790 16.74 -4.15 47.24
N TYR A 791 16.92 -4.42 48.54
CA TYR A 791 16.53 -5.69 49.15
C TYR A 791 15.02 -5.92 49.08
N ARG A 792 14.21 -4.90 49.38
CA ARG A 792 12.74 -4.97 49.28
C ARG A 792 12.28 -5.23 47.85
N VAL A 793 12.88 -4.59 46.85
CA VAL A 793 12.58 -4.84 45.44
C VAL A 793 12.90 -6.28 45.05
N SER A 794 14.07 -6.80 45.44
CA SER A 794 14.43 -8.21 45.19
C SER A 794 13.43 -9.19 45.81
N GLU A 795 12.93 -8.91 47.02
CA GLU A 795 11.87 -9.71 47.64
C GLU A 795 10.54 -9.63 46.87
N LEU A 796 10.15 -8.45 46.37
CA LEU A 796 8.94 -8.26 45.57
C LEU A 796 9.01 -9.01 44.24
N LEU A 797 10.14 -8.91 43.53
CA LEU A 797 10.39 -9.67 42.30
C LEU A 797 10.30 -11.18 42.55
N THR A 798 10.92 -11.66 43.63
CA THR A 798 10.87 -13.08 44.02
C THR A 798 9.44 -13.54 44.33
N LYS A 799 8.65 -12.74 45.07
CA LYS A 799 7.23 -13.03 45.36
C LYS A 799 6.37 -13.03 44.10
N ALA A 800 6.69 -12.16 43.15
CA ALA A 800 6.10 -12.13 41.83
C ALA A 800 6.60 -13.26 40.91
N GLY A 801 7.40 -14.21 41.41
CA GLY A 801 7.83 -15.39 40.67
C GLY A 801 8.99 -15.15 39.69
N VAL A 802 9.71 -14.04 39.82
CA VAL A 802 10.97 -13.81 39.10
C VAL A 802 12.11 -14.52 39.83
N ASP A 803 12.92 -15.29 39.10
CA ASP A 803 14.17 -15.83 39.61
C ASP A 803 15.22 -14.72 39.63
N THR A 804 15.48 -14.15 40.82
CA THR A 804 16.37 -13.00 40.99
C THR A 804 17.82 -13.31 40.65
N ALA A 805 18.28 -14.56 40.79
CA ALA A 805 19.62 -14.94 40.35
C ALA A 805 19.76 -14.93 38.82
N LYS A 806 18.71 -15.38 38.13
CA LYS A 806 18.64 -15.25 36.66
C LYS A 806 18.46 -13.81 36.22
N PHE A 807 17.69 -13.00 36.96
CA PHE A 807 17.53 -11.57 36.70
C PHE A 807 18.86 -10.82 36.86
N ASP A 808 19.66 -11.14 37.87
CA ASP A 808 21.01 -10.58 38.03
C ASP A 808 21.94 -10.99 36.88
N THR A 809 21.82 -12.25 36.41
CA THR A 809 22.58 -12.74 35.25
C THR A 809 22.15 -12.03 33.97
N TYR A 810 20.84 -11.82 33.78
CA TYR A 810 20.26 -11.03 32.70
C TYR A 810 20.83 -9.61 32.70
N GLY A 811 20.78 -8.92 33.84
CA GLY A 811 21.31 -7.57 33.97
C GLY A 811 22.82 -7.49 33.72
N GLN A 812 23.61 -8.46 34.18
CA GLN A 812 25.05 -8.51 33.85
C GLN A 812 25.30 -8.67 32.34
N THR A 813 24.51 -9.51 31.68
CA THR A 813 24.61 -9.77 30.24
C THR A 813 24.18 -8.53 29.44
N ALA A 814 23.11 -7.86 29.89
CA ALA A 814 22.58 -6.67 29.26
C ALA A 814 23.46 -5.42 29.47
N ASP A 815 24.13 -5.30 30.63
CA ASP A 815 24.99 -4.16 30.95
C ASP A 815 26.41 -4.29 30.36
N ARG A 816 26.97 -5.52 30.34
CA ARG A 816 28.41 -5.73 30.07
C ARG A 816 28.75 -6.96 29.23
N GLY A 817 27.75 -7.69 28.74
CA GLY A 817 27.94 -9.04 28.20
C GLY A 817 28.98 -9.13 27.10
N GLU A 818 28.96 -8.20 26.13
CA GLU A 818 29.75 -8.36 24.90
C GLU A 818 30.54 -7.11 24.48
N THR A 819 30.44 -5.99 25.21
CA THR A 819 30.96 -4.68 24.79
C THR A 819 32.43 -4.69 24.36
N VAL A 820 33.31 -5.42 25.04
CA VAL A 820 34.74 -5.50 24.66
C VAL A 820 34.92 -6.24 23.34
N THR A 821 34.26 -7.39 23.19
CA THR A 821 34.29 -8.20 21.97
C THR A 821 33.69 -7.44 20.77
N LEU A 822 32.63 -6.67 20.99
CA LEU A 822 31.98 -5.86 19.96
C LEU A 822 32.86 -4.68 19.51
N LYS A 823 33.56 -4.05 20.44
CA LYS A 823 34.56 -3.01 20.10
C LYS A 823 35.71 -3.57 19.27
N ASP A 824 36.24 -4.74 19.66
CA ASP A 824 37.28 -5.44 18.90
C ASP A 824 36.78 -5.84 17.49
N ALA A 825 35.47 -6.03 17.30
CA ALA A 825 34.90 -6.37 15.99
C ALA A 825 34.90 -5.19 15.01
N ILE A 826 34.77 -3.94 15.48
CA ILE A 826 34.67 -2.75 14.62
C ILE A 826 35.97 -1.94 14.47
N ALA A 827 37.01 -2.21 15.28
CA ALA A 827 38.29 -1.52 15.24
C ALA A 827 39.38 -2.29 14.45
N PRO A 828 40.35 -1.61 13.80
CA PRO A 828 41.49 -2.25 13.14
C PRO A 828 42.46 -2.90 14.16
N LEU A 829 43.17 -3.93 13.70
CA LEU A 829 43.99 -4.86 14.50
C LEU A 829 45.13 -4.21 15.32
N ASP A 830 45.45 -2.94 15.10
CA ASP A 830 46.55 -2.17 15.70
C ASP A 830 46.22 -1.50 17.05
N ARG A 831 44.99 -1.63 17.57
CA ARG A 831 44.59 -1.38 18.98
C ARG A 831 44.74 0.05 19.52
N GLU A 832 44.94 1.07 18.69
CA GLU A 832 44.72 2.45 19.15
C GLU A 832 43.24 2.81 18.98
N GLU A 833 42.52 2.98 20.09
CA GLU A 833 41.13 3.46 20.12
C GLU A 833 41.10 4.96 19.77
N SER A 834 41.19 5.27 18.47
CA SER A 834 40.82 6.58 17.95
C SER A 834 39.57 6.46 17.11
N VAL A 835 38.73 7.48 17.16
CA VAL A 835 37.53 7.65 16.32
C VAL A 835 37.85 7.40 14.84
N ASN A 836 38.99 7.91 14.36
CA ASN A 836 39.44 7.71 12.97
C ASN A 836 39.71 6.24 12.65
N ASN A 837 40.17 5.46 13.63
CA ASN A 837 40.39 4.03 13.45
C ASN A 837 39.06 3.27 13.39
N VAL A 838 38.05 3.67 14.16
CA VAL A 838 36.69 3.11 14.07
C VAL A 838 36.07 3.42 12.70
N LEU A 839 36.13 4.68 12.24
CA LEU A 839 35.67 5.06 10.90
C LEU A 839 36.40 4.26 9.80
N ALA A 840 37.71 4.10 9.90
CA ALA A 840 38.48 3.29 8.96
C ALA A 840 38.11 1.79 9.02
N GLY A 841 37.82 1.26 10.21
CA GLY A 841 37.39 -0.12 10.42
C GLY A 841 36.00 -0.40 9.85
N LEU A 842 35.08 0.57 9.98
CA LEU A 842 33.75 0.52 9.39
C LEU A 842 33.76 0.77 7.88
N ALA A 843 34.67 1.59 7.36
CA ALA A 843 34.81 1.79 5.91
C ALA A 843 35.54 0.62 5.20
N ALA A 844 36.19 -0.28 5.95
CA ALA A 844 36.87 -1.44 5.37
C ALA A 844 35.86 -2.42 4.72
N PRO A 845 36.27 -3.16 3.66
CA PRO A 845 35.41 -4.16 3.02
C PRO A 845 34.78 -5.13 4.02
N GLN A 846 33.54 -5.56 3.76
CA GLN A 846 32.86 -6.56 4.57
C GLN A 846 33.74 -7.80 4.82
N ASP A 847 33.86 -8.18 6.09
CA ASP A 847 34.53 -9.41 6.49
C ASP A 847 33.47 -10.53 6.49
N PRO A 848 33.67 -11.66 5.77
CA PRO A 848 32.78 -12.81 5.82
C PRO A 848 32.57 -13.41 7.23
N LYS A 849 33.35 -12.96 8.22
CA LYS A 849 33.25 -13.31 9.63
C LYS A 849 32.59 -12.23 10.49
N ASP A 850 31.98 -11.21 9.89
CA ASP A 850 31.21 -10.20 10.62
C ASP A 850 29.90 -10.82 11.12
N THR A 851 30.01 -11.59 12.20
CA THR A 851 28.90 -12.26 12.86
C THR A 851 28.87 -11.85 14.31
N TRP A 852 27.67 -11.67 14.86
CA TRP A 852 27.53 -11.44 16.29
C TRP A 852 28.24 -12.54 17.11
N PRO A 853 28.86 -12.20 18.24
CA PRO A 853 29.47 -13.19 19.12
C PRO A 853 28.48 -14.31 19.46
N THR A 854 28.89 -15.56 19.25
CA THR A 854 28.18 -16.73 19.79
C THR A 854 28.69 -16.95 21.22
N GLY A 855 27.79 -16.86 22.20
CA GLY A 855 28.11 -17.08 23.62
C GLY A 855 28.72 -18.44 23.93
#